data_AF-A0A937DGE6-F1
#
_entry.id   AF-A0A937DGE6-F1
#
_cell.length_a   1.000
_cell.length_b   1.000
_cell.length_c   1.000
_cell.angle_alpha   90.00
_cell.angle_beta   90.00
_cell.angle_gamma   90.00
#
_symmetry.space_group_name_H-M   'P 1'
#
loop_
_entity.id
_entity.type
_entity.pdbx_description
1 polymer ?
#
loop_
_entity_poly.entity_id
_entity_poly.type
_entity_poly.pdbx_seq_one_letter_code
_entity_poly.pdbx_strand_id
1 'polypeptide(L)'
;MKKIDMKGLILLDLFSGIGGFPKGLSDAGFSFKKHYFSEIDKYAIANYQYNFKQAIHAGPVETVKKGKIEPPDIVTFGSPCQDLPIAGKRKGIKGKRSRLFFEAVRILHELKPRLFIFENVKGLFFSNQGKDFEIVLRAFADLGVYDLQWQLLNTSWFLPQNRERVYLVGSLRSQARPEVFPIGTNHQAVEKSHESITQANIAPTINTKVGESGNYSPYILTLRGKKYEKGENLNIRKAGVTNCITQSDDHNFLLEKWHPMRTVRTEKAKAIRRKNQKIGKDYAPFREREFEVREDGITGALTTNTERENLLTNMKTIRRFTPLECERLQGFPDGWTSKGILDGETIEISDSQRYQLLGNAVSVPVVHVVGENIVNSLKPKGQYKSNNGTLESPLGNLDFVKKTPITYYGGKQRLVSLILSLIPEHKLYCEPFVGGAAVFFAKEPSEMEVINDLNGEVVNFYRVCHIDFNKLEKQVQSTPHSRQVHREAQEILKSARKFDLVKRAWAFWVQTNMSFSSRIFGGYAYERNSNGTLKRFVNKKLAFTEAIKDRLDMVDIENNDALQVIRSRDSTDSFFYCDPPYFNSDMGHYKGYTEKDFTDLLDVLSKVKGKFLLSSYPSDVLEKFTKKHKWHTVTKQTGVAVTKQTNKIKTEVLTANYPIKAELNGVADLLKVRARALKINLILAD
;
A
#
# COMPACT_ATOMS: atom_id res chain seq x y z
N MET A 1 14.46 18.80 14.30
CA MET A 1 13.00 18.59 14.44
C MET A 1 12.75 17.37 15.32
N LYS A 2 11.90 17.47 16.36
CA LYS A 2 11.58 16.34 17.25
C LYS A 2 10.57 15.40 16.58
N LYS A 3 10.92 14.12 16.40
CA LYS A 3 10.01 13.09 15.86
C LYS A 3 8.84 12.84 16.82
N ILE A 4 7.72 12.35 16.31
CA ILE A 4 6.57 11.94 17.14
C ILE A 4 6.92 10.55 17.70
N ASP A 5 7.03 10.42 19.02
CA ASP A 5 7.05 9.09 19.65
C ASP A 5 5.60 8.59 19.68
N MET A 6 5.36 7.43 19.08
CA MET A 6 4.02 6.82 19.03
C MET A 6 3.65 6.15 20.37
N LYS A 7 4.53 6.29 21.37
CA LYS A 7 4.33 5.85 22.74
C LYS A 7 3.95 6.98 23.68
N GLY A 8 3.01 6.70 24.56
CA GLY A 8 2.63 7.64 25.63
C GLY A 8 1.98 8.92 25.12
N LEU A 9 1.18 8.83 24.06
CA LEU A 9 0.48 9.96 23.46
C LEU A 9 -0.79 10.33 24.24
N ILE A 10 -1.26 11.56 24.06
CA ILE A 10 -2.57 12.00 24.53
C ILE A 10 -3.53 12.06 23.35
N LEU A 11 -4.56 11.22 23.38
CA LEU A 11 -5.63 11.21 22.39
C LEU A 11 -6.84 12.00 22.89
N LEU A 12 -7.44 12.79 22.01
CA LEU A 12 -8.78 13.33 22.15
C LEU A 12 -9.65 12.86 20.96
N ASP A 13 -10.58 11.96 21.20
CA ASP A 13 -11.55 11.50 20.20
C ASP A 13 -12.85 12.29 20.34
N LEU A 14 -13.20 13.11 19.35
CA LEU A 14 -14.45 13.90 19.35
C LEU A 14 -15.51 13.21 18.50
N PHE A 15 -16.78 13.30 18.93
CA PHE A 15 -17.89 12.56 18.31
C PHE A 15 -17.57 11.06 18.31
N SER A 16 -17.13 10.57 19.45
CA SER A 16 -16.34 9.33 19.58
C SER A 16 -17.14 8.07 19.24
N GLY A 17 -18.48 8.12 19.33
CA GLY A 17 -19.35 6.97 19.10
C GLY A 17 -18.91 5.76 19.93
N ILE A 18 -18.56 4.67 19.25
CA ILE A 18 -18.10 3.41 19.87
C ILE A 18 -16.57 3.22 19.78
N GLY A 19 -15.80 4.28 19.50
CA GLY A 19 -14.34 4.25 19.52
C GLY A 19 -13.70 3.50 18.35
N GLY A 20 -14.22 3.69 17.14
CA GLY A 20 -13.59 3.15 15.93
C GLY A 20 -12.21 3.76 15.66
N PHE A 21 -12.03 5.06 15.93
CA PHE A 21 -10.74 5.76 15.82
C PHE A 21 -9.68 5.23 16.77
N PRO A 22 -9.87 5.27 18.10
CA PRO A 22 -8.89 4.77 19.05
C PRO A 22 -8.59 3.28 18.84
N LYS A 23 -9.59 2.46 18.47
CA LYS A 23 -9.36 1.05 18.16
C LYS A 23 -8.43 0.89 16.96
N GLY A 24 -8.76 1.52 15.83
CA GLY A 24 -7.93 1.42 14.62
C GLY A 24 -6.51 1.98 14.82
N LEU A 25 -6.38 3.11 15.54
CA LEU A 25 -5.06 3.67 15.87
C LEU A 25 -4.27 2.76 16.82
N SER A 26 -4.91 2.16 17.82
CA SER A 26 -4.24 1.21 18.71
C SER A 26 -3.74 -0.01 17.94
N ASP A 27 -4.55 -0.54 17.02
CA ASP A 27 -4.17 -1.65 16.14
C ASP A 27 -2.99 -1.28 15.22
N ALA A 28 -2.88 -0.01 14.83
CA ALA A 28 -1.78 0.52 14.03
C ALA A 28 -0.48 0.77 14.85
N GLY A 29 -0.51 0.54 16.17
CA GLY A 29 0.66 0.65 17.05
C GLY A 29 0.77 1.97 17.82
N PHE A 30 -0.29 2.77 17.88
CA PHE A 30 -0.33 3.93 18.78
C PHE A 30 -0.58 3.46 20.22
N SER A 31 0.10 4.07 21.19
CA SER A 31 -0.25 3.86 22.61
C SER A 31 -0.50 5.19 23.31
N PHE A 32 -1.59 5.21 24.07
CA PHE A 32 -2.09 6.42 24.70
C PHE A 32 -1.83 6.36 26.20
N LYS A 33 -1.02 7.28 26.73
CA LYS A 33 -0.90 7.45 28.19
C LYS A 33 -2.18 8.03 28.79
N LYS A 34 -2.92 8.78 27.98
CA LYS A 34 -4.16 9.44 28.36
C LYS A 34 -5.09 9.51 27.17
N HIS A 35 -6.35 9.18 27.41
CA HIS A 35 -7.35 9.04 26.37
C HIS A 35 -8.58 9.82 26.79
N TYR A 36 -8.85 10.94 26.13
CA TYR A 36 -10.07 11.72 26.28
C TYR A 36 -11.04 11.41 25.16
N PHE A 37 -12.33 11.38 25.47
CA PHE A 37 -13.37 11.20 24.47
C PHE A 37 -14.55 12.15 24.71
N SER A 38 -15.19 12.62 23.64
CA SER A 38 -16.34 13.54 23.69
C SER A 38 -17.50 12.96 22.89
N GLU A 39 -18.52 12.51 23.62
CA GLU A 39 -19.76 11.93 23.11
C GLU A 39 -20.93 12.38 23.99
N ILE A 40 -22.13 12.47 23.41
CA ILE A 40 -23.38 12.87 24.09
C ILE A 40 -24.41 11.74 24.13
N ASP A 41 -24.32 10.76 23.24
CA ASP A 41 -25.23 9.62 23.25
C ASP A 41 -24.93 8.70 24.43
N LYS A 42 -25.96 8.50 25.27
CA LYS A 42 -25.86 7.73 26.52
C LYS A 42 -25.32 6.32 26.32
N TYR A 43 -25.75 5.63 25.26
CA TYR A 43 -25.35 4.24 24.99
C TYR A 43 -23.97 4.17 24.36
N ALA A 44 -23.61 5.14 23.52
CA ALA A 44 -22.27 5.29 22.99
C ALA A 44 -21.26 5.54 24.12
N ILE A 45 -21.55 6.48 25.04
CA ILE A 45 -20.71 6.73 26.23
C ILE A 45 -20.55 5.45 27.05
N ALA A 46 -21.66 4.77 27.34
CA ALA A 46 -21.63 3.54 28.13
C ALA A 46 -20.77 2.46 27.47
N ASN A 47 -20.93 2.25 26.15
CA ASN A 47 -20.13 1.31 25.39
C ASN A 47 -18.64 1.70 25.36
N TYR A 48 -18.36 2.97 25.15
CA TYR A 48 -17.00 3.49 25.10
C TYR A 48 -16.27 3.26 26.41
N GLN A 49 -16.91 3.54 27.54
CA GLN A 49 -16.35 3.31 28.88
C GLN A 49 -16.13 1.83 29.18
N TYR A 50 -16.99 0.95 28.66
CA TYR A 50 -16.80 -0.50 28.78
C TYR A 50 -15.53 -0.97 28.05
N ASN A 51 -15.36 -0.52 26.79
CA ASN A 51 -14.25 -0.92 25.93
C ASN A 51 -12.93 -0.21 26.29
N PHE A 52 -13.00 1.03 26.76
CA PHE A 52 -11.86 1.87 27.12
C PHE A 52 -11.98 2.33 28.58
N LYS A 53 -11.79 1.40 29.52
CA LYS A 53 -11.99 1.64 30.97
C LYS A 53 -11.21 2.82 31.56
N GLN A 54 -10.09 3.17 30.96
CA GLN A 54 -9.23 4.28 31.40
C GLN A 54 -9.51 5.60 30.64
N ALA A 55 -10.45 5.60 29.70
CA ALA A 55 -10.78 6.80 28.94
C ALA A 55 -11.61 7.77 29.78
N ILE A 56 -11.27 9.06 29.67
CA ILE A 56 -11.87 10.14 30.44
C ILE A 56 -12.88 10.86 29.56
N HIS A 57 -14.14 10.90 30.00
CA HIS A 57 -15.18 11.63 29.29
C HIS A 57 -14.95 13.13 29.44
N ALA A 58 -14.71 13.82 28.32
CA ALA A 58 -14.46 15.25 28.27
C ALA A 58 -15.76 16.09 28.22
N GLY A 59 -16.92 15.43 28.26
CA GLY A 59 -18.23 16.06 28.12
C GLY A 59 -18.57 16.42 26.66
N PRO A 60 -19.63 17.23 26.43
CA PRO A 60 -20.00 17.71 25.11
C PRO A 60 -18.88 18.51 24.45
N VAL A 61 -18.77 18.45 23.12
CA VAL A 61 -17.67 19.06 22.35
C VAL A 61 -17.53 20.57 22.60
N GLU A 62 -18.65 21.27 22.82
CA GLU A 62 -18.68 22.71 23.12
C GLU A 62 -17.98 23.06 24.44
N THR A 63 -17.90 22.08 25.35
CA THR A 63 -17.31 22.29 26.69
C THR A 63 -15.82 22.01 26.73
N VAL A 64 -15.26 21.39 25.67
CA VAL A 64 -13.84 21.05 25.54
C VAL A 64 -13.04 22.31 25.17
N LYS A 65 -12.07 22.64 26.02
CA LYS A 65 -11.22 23.84 25.88
C LYS A 65 -9.90 23.67 26.63
N LYS A 66 -8.94 24.55 26.37
CA LYS A 66 -7.64 24.60 27.04
C LYS A 66 -7.82 24.76 28.55
N GLY A 67 -7.01 24.03 29.31
CA GLY A 67 -7.05 24.02 30.77
C GLY A 67 -8.08 23.06 31.39
N LYS A 68 -9.07 22.57 30.63
CA LYS A 68 -9.97 21.50 31.11
C LYS A 68 -9.42 20.09 30.84
N ILE A 69 -8.73 19.93 29.73
CA ILE A 69 -8.03 18.70 29.38
C ILE A 69 -6.55 19.01 29.15
N GLU A 70 -5.72 18.00 29.32
CA GLU A 70 -4.31 18.07 28.95
C GLU A 70 -4.21 18.23 27.42
N PRO A 71 -3.32 19.08 26.89
CA PRO A 71 -3.18 19.29 25.45
C PRO A 71 -2.96 17.96 24.70
N PRO A 72 -3.87 17.56 23.79
CA PRO A 72 -3.75 16.31 23.06
C PRO A 72 -2.64 16.37 22.02
N ASP A 73 -1.95 15.25 21.83
CA ASP A 73 -1.05 15.04 20.69
C ASP A 73 -1.83 14.77 19.41
N ILE A 74 -2.95 14.05 19.54
CA ILE A 74 -3.81 13.62 18.43
C ILE A 74 -5.26 13.97 18.71
N VAL A 75 -5.93 14.52 17.70
CA VAL A 75 -7.39 14.71 17.71
C VAL A 75 -8.03 13.92 16.58
N THR A 76 -8.99 13.05 16.88
CA THR A 76 -9.79 12.34 15.87
C THR A 76 -11.23 12.80 15.91
N PHE A 77 -11.89 12.92 14.76
CA PHE A 77 -13.30 13.33 14.74
C PHE A 77 -14.02 12.98 13.43
N GLY A 78 -15.27 12.51 13.57
CA GLY A 78 -16.23 12.35 12.48
C GLY A 78 -17.45 13.22 12.73
N SER A 79 -17.37 14.53 12.47
CA SER A 79 -18.45 15.44 12.85
C SER A 79 -19.70 15.29 11.95
N PRO A 80 -20.92 15.44 12.49
CA PRO A 80 -22.15 15.45 11.70
C PRO A 80 -22.21 16.67 10.74
N CYS A 81 -21.68 16.55 9.52
CA CYS A 81 -21.55 17.67 8.57
C CYS A 81 -22.78 17.91 7.67
N GLN A 82 -23.98 17.66 8.17
CA GLN A 82 -25.20 18.01 7.44
C GLN A 82 -25.45 19.53 7.57
N ASP A 83 -25.56 20.22 6.43
CA ASP A 83 -25.90 21.64 6.28
C ASP A 83 -24.78 22.64 6.67
N LEU A 84 -23.58 22.55 6.08
CA LEU A 84 -22.52 23.56 6.29
C LEU A 84 -22.92 24.95 5.73
N PRO A 85 -22.53 26.06 6.38
CA PRO A 85 -23.02 27.39 6.01
C PRO A 85 -22.37 27.91 4.72
N ILE A 86 -23.18 28.32 3.73
CA ILE A 86 -22.70 28.92 2.47
C ILE A 86 -21.82 30.15 2.76
N ALA A 87 -20.54 30.08 2.38
CA ALA A 87 -19.59 31.18 2.52
C ALA A 87 -20.10 32.43 1.76
N GLY A 88 -20.37 33.51 2.51
CA GLY A 88 -20.81 34.80 1.96
C GLY A 88 -21.93 35.51 2.74
N LYS A 89 -22.73 34.80 3.54
CA LYS A 89 -23.72 35.43 4.44
C LYS A 89 -23.22 35.41 5.88
N ARG A 90 -22.43 36.42 6.28
CA ARG A 90 -22.06 36.71 7.68
C ARG A 90 -23.25 37.22 8.53
N LYS A 91 -24.45 36.66 8.34
CA LYS A 91 -25.63 36.95 9.16
C LYS A 91 -26.43 35.66 9.40
N GLY A 92 -26.20 35.04 10.56
CA GLY A 92 -27.08 34.05 11.17
C GLY A 92 -26.67 32.59 11.00
N ILE A 93 -26.02 32.03 12.02
CA ILE A 93 -25.87 30.58 12.22
C ILE A 93 -27.27 30.02 12.51
N LYS A 94 -27.88 29.28 11.56
CA LYS A 94 -29.19 28.63 11.77
C LYS A 94 -29.16 27.09 11.68
N GLY A 95 -27.99 26.46 11.58
CA GLY A 95 -27.85 25.00 11.68
C GLY A 95 -27.13 24.58 12.95
N LYS A 96 -27.81 23.84 13.85
CA LYS A 96 -27.17 23.27 15.07
C LYS A 96 -26.03 22.30 14.74
N ARG A 97 -26.11 21.57 13.61
CA ARG A 97 -25.14 20.54 13.19
C ARG A 97 -23.88 21.15 12.58
N SER A 98 -24.01 22.18 11.76
CA SER A 98 -22.90 22.95 11.20
C SER A 98 -22.01 23.58 12.27
N ARG A 99 -22.61 23.97 13.41
CA ARG A 99 -21.88 24.50 14.57
C ARG A 99 -20.87 23.51 15.13
N LEU A 100 -21.20 22.22 15.18
CA LEU A 100 -20.35 21.18 15.78
C LEU A 100 -19.01 21.01 15.05
N PHE A 101 -19.02 21.14 13.71
CA PHE A 101 -17.78 21.15 12.93
C PHE A 101 -16.88 22.34 13.33
N PHE A 102 -17.44 23.54 13.46
CA PHE A 102 -16.67 24.72 13.86
C PHE A 102 -16.19 24.65 15.31
N GLU A 103 -16.88 23.93 16.20
CA GLU A 103 -16.38 23.65 17.55
C GLU A 103 -15.14 22.74 17.50
N ALA A 104 -15.12 21.72 16.63
CA ALA A 104 -13.92 20.92 16.40
C ALA A 104 -12.77 21.78 15.85
N VAL A 105 -13.04 22.65 14.87
CA VAL A 105 -12.04 23.60 14.33
C VAL A 105 -11.52 24.56 15.41
N ARG A 106 -12.41 25.07 16.30
CA ARG A 106 -12.01 25.89 17.46
C ARG A 106 -11.06 25.11 18.37
N ILE A 107 -11.37 23.84 18.67
CA ILE A 107 -10.52 22.98 19.50
C ILE A 107 -9.15 22.78 18.85
N LEU A 108 -9.08 22.52 17.54
CA LEU A 108 -7.81 22.42 16.81
C LEU A 108 -7.00 23.72 16.89
N HIS A 109 -7.66 24.87 16.74
CA HIS A 109 -7.00 26.18 16.87
C HIS A 109 -6.44 26.42 18.28
N GLU A 110 -7.21 26.06 19.31
CA GLU A 110 -6.92 26.35 20.71
C GLU A 110 -5.88 25.38 21.31
N LEU A 111 -6.03 24.09 21.03
CA LEU A 111 -5.20 23.01 21.60
C LEU A 111 -4.00 22.65 20.72
N LYS A 112 -4.06 22.96 19.41
CA LYS A 112 -3.00 22.76 18.43
C LYS A 112 -2.35 21.36 18.51
N PRO A 113 -3.14 20.27 18.39
CA PRO A 113 -2.58 18.93 18.37
C PRO A 113 -1.55 18.77 17.26
N ARG A 114 -0.61 17.83 17.44
CA ARG A 114 0.43 17.52 16.44
C ARG A 114 -0.20 16.95 15.17
N LEU A 115 -1.24 16.16 15.35
CA LEU A 115 -1.96 15.46 14.29
C LEU A 115 -3.47 15.56 14.53
N PHE A 116 -4.26 15.70 13.46
CA PHE A 116 -5.67 15.39 13.52
C PHE A 116 -6.14 14.54 12.36
N ILE A 117 -7.17 13.72 12.60
CA ILE A 117 -7.81 12.87 11.58
C ILE A 117 -9.30 13.21 11.54
N PHE A 118 -9.75 13.64 10.38
CA PHE A 118 -11.15 13.96 10.09
C PHE A 118 -11.74 12.92 9.14
N GLU A 119 -12.93 12.42 9.45
CA GLU A 119 -13.71 11.54 8.58
C GLU A 119 -15.07 12.17 8.22
N ASN A 120 -15.53 11.95 6.99
CA ASN A 120 -16.90 12.29 6.62
C ASN A 120 -17.46 11.51 5.43
N VAL A 121 -18.76 11.67 5.19
CA VAL A 121 -19.47 11.05 4.06
C VAL A 121 -19.03 11.61 2.72
N LYS A 122 -18.99 10.75 1.68
CA LYS A 122 -18.76 11.15 0.27
C LYS A 122 -19.72 12.26 -0.21
N GLY A 123 -20.92 12.34 0.37
CA GLY A 123 -21.91 13.37 0.04
C GLY A 123 -21.39 14.80 0.20
N LEU A 124 -20.37 15.01 1.05
CA LEU A 124 -19.73 16.31 1.29
C LEU A 124 -19.17 16.96 0.01
N PHE A 125 -18.72 16.16 -0.97
CA PHE A 125 -18.22 16.67 -2.25
C PHE A 125 -19.30 17.28 -3.15
N PHE A 126 -20.56 16.90 -2.94
CA PHE A 126 -21.66 17.26 -3.83
C PHE A 126 -22.70 18.17 -3.16
N SER A 127 -22.71 18.22 -1.83
CA SER A 127 -23.61 19.10 -1.10
C SER A 127 -23.30 20.57 -1.37
N ASN A 128 -24.35 21.38 -1.53
CA ASN A 128 -24.26 22.79 -1.93
C ASN A 128 -23.35 23.04 -3.15
N GLN A 129 -23.36 22.14 -4.15
CA GLN A 129 -22.51 22.20 -5.35
C GLN A 129 -21.01 22.15 -5.02
N GLY A 130 -20.62 21.41 -3.98
CA GLY A 130 -19.23 21.25 -3.53
C GLY A 130 -18.72 22.36 -2.60
N LYS A 131 -19.54 23.40 -2.35
CA LYS A 131 -19.17 24.49 -1.44
C LYS A 131 -18.93 24.02 -0.01
N ASP A 132 -19.62 22.97 0.42
CA ASP A 132 -19.45 22.45 1.78
C ASP A 132 -18.06 21.87 2.01
N PHE A 133 -17.52 21.14 1.03
CA PHE A 133 -16.14 20.65 1.09
C PHE A 133 -15.12 21.81 1.00
N GLU A 134 -15.39 22.82 0.17
CA GLU A 134 -14.57 24.05 0.12
C GLU A 134 -14.52 24.74 1.49
N ILE A 135 -15.65 24.83 2.19
CA ILE A 135 -15.72 25.41 3.55
C ILE A 135 -14.88 24.59 4.54
N VAL A 136 -14.94 23.26 4.47
CA VAL A 136 -14.10 22.39 5.32
C VAL A 136 -12.62 22.63 5.06
N LEU A 137 -12.20 22.60 3.79
CA LEU A 137 -10.81 22.84 3.42
C LEU A 137 -10.35 24.25 3.83
N ARG A 138 -11.18 25.28 3.62
CA ARG A 138 -10.88 26.65 4.04
C ARG A 138 -10.77 26.76 5.55
N ALA A 139 -11.70 26.16 6.31
CA ALA A 139 -11.67 26.21 7.77
C ALA A 139 -10.39 25.59 8.35
N PHE A 140 -9.89 24.49 7.76
CA PHE A 140 -8.61 23.92 8.17
C PHE A 140 -7.40 24.70 7.65
N ALA A 141 -7.46 25.23 6.43
CA ALA A 141 -6.39 26.04 5.85
C ALA A 141 -6.20 27.37 6.60
N ASP A 142 -7.30 28.00 7.03
CA ASP A 142 -7.32 29.25 7.80
C ASP A 142 -6.67 29.10 9.18
N LEU A 143 -6.54 27.87 9.71
CA LEU A 143 -5.72 27.61 10.89
C LEU A 143 -4.24 27.94 10.66
N GLY A 144 -3.77 27.92 9.40
CA GLY A 144 -2.43 28.37 8.97
C GLY A 144 -1.25 27.50 9.42
N VAL A 145 -1.47 26.58 10.34
CA VAL A 145 -0.42 25.78 11.00
C VAL A 145 -0.36 24.32 10.58
N TYR A 146 -1.31 23.86 9.75
CA TYR A 146 -1.44 22.46 9.34
C TYR A 146 -1.19 22.26 7.85
N ASP A 147 -0.50 21.17 7.52
CA ASP A 147 -0.49 20.59 6.19
C ASP A 147 -1.59 19.54 6.09
N LEU A 148 -2.36 19.58 5.02
CA LEU A 148 -3.56 18.76 4.83
C LEU A 148 -3.34 17.74 3.72
N GLN A 149 -3.74 16.51 3.98
CA GLN A 149 -3.82 15.44 2.99
C GLN A 149 -5.20 14.80 3.10
N TRP A 150 -5.81 14.41 1.99
CA TRP A 150 -7.11 13.75 2.02
C TRP A 150 -7.27 12.77 0.86
N GLN A 151 -8.12 11.77 1.07
CA GLN A 151 -8.50 10.81 0.04
C GLN A 151 -9.92 10.31 0.28
N LEU A 152 -10.65 10.04 -0.80
CA LEU A 152 -11.89 9.26 -0.73
C LEU A 152 -11.52 7.76 -0.69
N LEU A 153 -11.81 7.12 0.44
CA LEU A 153 -11.57 5.70 0.67
C LEU A 153 -12.88 4.92 0.62
N ASN A 154 -12.81 3.67 0.17
CA ASN A 154 -13.95 2.76 0.18
C ASN A 154 -13.66 1.56 1.09
N THR A 155 -14.52 1.32 2.08
CA THR A 155 -14.42 0.16 2.97
C THR A 155 -14.39 -1.17 2.20
N SER A 156 -14.93 -1.22 0.97
CA SER A 156 -14.91 -2.41 0.10
C SER A 156 -13.51 -2.92 -0.23
N TRP A 157 -12.48 -2.08 -0.03
CA TRP A 157 -11.09 -2.47 -0.22
C TRP A 157 -10.57 -3.35 0.92
N PHE A 158 -11.27 -3.38 2.06
CA PHE A 158 -10.84 -4.06 3.30
C PHE A 158 -11.90 -5.05 3.82
N LEU A 159 -13.18 -4.72 3.70
CA LEU A 159 -14.32 -5.52 4.18
C LEU A 159 -15.40 -5.58 3.09
N PRO A 160 -16.30 -6.57 3.07
CA PRO A 160 -17.33 -6.70 2.03
C PRO A 160 -18.49 -5.70 2.24
N GLN A 161 -18.18 -4.41 2.29
CA GLN A 161 -19.11 -3.30 2.49
C GLN A 161 -18.74 -2.12 1.58
N ASN A 162 -19.66 -1.71 0.71
CA ASN A 162 -19.49 -0.49 -0.07
C ASN A 162 -19.84 0.74 0.78
N ARG A 163 -18.83 1.31 1.43
CA ARG A 163 -18.93 2.53 2.25
C ARG A 163 -17.82 3.47 1.86
N GLU A 164 -18.17 4.51 1.10
CA GLU A 164 -17.24 5.54 0.65
C GLU A 164 -17.22 6.71 1.63
N ARG A 165 -16.02 7.08 2.11
CA ARG A 165 -15.78 8.13 3.10
C ARG A 165 -14.54 8.94 2.75
N VAL A 166 -14.60 10.24 2.97
CA VAL A 166 -13.42 11.10 2.90
C VAL A 166 -12.68 11.01 4.22
N TYR A 167 -11.39 10.72 4.15
CA TYR A 167 -10.47 10.82 5.26
C TYR A 167 -9.50 11.97 4.98
N LEU A 168 -9.31 12.84 5.96
CA LEU A 168 -8.39 13.96 5.89
C LEU A 168 -7.48 13.92 7.12
N VAL A 169 -6.18 14.03 6.89
CA VAL A 169 -5.16 14.11 7.94
C VAL A 169 -4.52 15.49 7.89
N GLY A 170 -4.51 16.17 9.03
CA GLY A 170 -3.80 17.41 9.23
C GLY A 170 -2.59 17.23 10.15
N SER A 171 -1.41 17.63 9.69
CA SER A 171 -0.16 17.54 10.45
C SER A 171 0.44 18.92 10.69
N LEU A 172 0.89 19.19 11.91
CA LEU A 172 1.45 20.50 12.28
C LEU A 172 2.75 20.77 11.49
N ARG A 173 2.81 21.91 10.77
CA ARG A 173 3.93 22.30 9.88
C ARG A 173 5.31 22.40 10.55
N SER A 174 5.34 22.62 11.86
CA SER A 174 6.58 22.67 12.63
C SER A 174 7.21 21.28 12.86
N GLN A 175 6.58 20.22 12.37
CA GLN A 175 6.99 18.83 12.55
C GLN A 175 7.07 18.09 11.22
N ALA A 176 7.66 16.88 11.26
CA ALA A 176 7.72 16.03 10.09
C ALA A 176 6.30 15.69 9.62
N ARG A 177 6.01 15.97 8.35
CA ARG A 177 4.73 15.64 7.72
C ARG A 177 4.70 14.14 7.43
N PRO A 178 3.72 13.38 7.97
CA PRO A 178 3.54 11.98 7.60
C PRO A 178 3.00 11.87 6.17
N GLU A 179 3.46 10.91 5.39
CA GLU A 179 2.89 10.52 4.10
C GLU A 179 1.79 9.49 4.36
N VAL A 180 0.53 9.89 4.20
CA VAL A 180 -0.63 9.06 4.57
C VAL A 180 -1.32 8.46 3.35
N PHE A 181 -1.46 9.27 2.29
CA PHE A 181 -2.15 8.90 1.05
C PHE A 181 -1.15 8.93 -0.12
N PRO A 182 -1.36 8.14 -1.20
CA PRO A 182 -2.55 7.36 -1.51
C PRO A 182 -2.60 5.97 -0.84
N ILE A 183 -3.80 5.58 -0.42
CA ILE A 183 -4.17 4.21 -0.01
C ILE A 183 -4.87 3.55 -1.20
N GLY A 184 -4.27 2.49 -1.73
CA GLY A 184 -4.78 1.76 -2.90
C GLY A 184 -5.60 0.51 -2.54
N THR A 185 -6.23 -0.09 -3.55
CA THR A 185 -7.01 -1.35 -3.43
C THR A 185 -6.18 -2.60 -3.12
N ASN A 186 -4.84 -2.47 -3.09
CA ASN A 186 -3.88 -3.56 -2.92
C ASN A 186 -3.42 -3.75 -1.46
N HIS A 187 -3.94 -2.98 -0.50
CA HIS A 187 -3.70 -3.28 0.91
C HIS A 187 -4.33 -4.63 1.23
N GLN A 188 -3.50 -5.67 1.27
CA GLN A 188 -3.82 -6.95 1.86
C GLN A 188 -4.03 -6.71 3.35
N ALA A 189 -5.26 -6.37 3.75
CA ALA A 189 -5.70 -6.68 5.09
C ALA A 189 -5.54 -8.20 5.25
N VAL A 190 -4.84 -8.58 6.33
CA VAL A 190 -4.85 -9.87 7.05
C VAL A 190 -5.33 -11.04 6.20
N GLU A 191 -4.42 -11.99 5.90
CA GLU A 191 -4.69 -13.30 5.31
C GLU A 191 -6.11 -13.43 4.75
N LYS A 192 -6.24 -13.34 3.42
CA LYS A 192 -7.41 -13.89 2.73
C LYS A 192 -7.48 -15.38 3.06
N SER A 193 -8.01 -15.75 4.24
CA SER A 193 -8.95 -16.84 4.29
C SER A 193 -9.96 -16.46 3.21
N HIS A 194 -9.97 -17.27 2.16
CA HIS A 194 -11.01 -17.23 1.16
C HIS A 194 -12.31 -17.52 1.92
N GLU A 195 -12.88 -16.48 2.49
CA GLU A 195 -14.22 -16.47 3.01
C GLU A 195 -14.83 -15.19 2.46
N SER A 196 -15.18 -15.24 1.17
CA SER A 196 -16.35 -14.50 0.69
C SER A 196 -17.47 -14.66 1.73
N ILE A 197 -18.43 -13.74 1.81
CA ILE A 197 -19.62 -13.88 2.70
C ILE A 197 -20.27 -15.29 2.60
N THR A 198 -20.00 -16.01 1.51
CA THR A 198 -20.36 -17.41 1.26
C THR A 198 -19.67 -18.46 2.15
N GLN A 199 -18.55 -18.16 2.81
CA GLN A 199 -17.84 -19.05 3.73
C GLN A 199 -17.53 -18.40 5.09
N ALA A 200 -17.68 -17.08 5.23
CA ALA A 200 -17.46 -16.38 6.51
C ALA A 200 -18.52 -16.79 7.52
N ASN A 201 -18.34 -17.95 8.16
CA ASN A 201 -19.16 -18.56 9.21
C ASN A 201 -20.44 -17.76 9.53
N ILE A 202 -21.37 -17.75 8.57
CA ILE A 202 -22.76 -17.37 8.81
C ILE A 202 -23.35 -18.62 9.46
N ALA A 203 -22.86 -18.92 10.66
CA ALA A 203 -23.45 -19.96 11.48
C ALA A 203 -24.88 -19.49 11.75
N PRO A 204 -25.91 -20.33 11.50
CA PRO A 204 -27.18 -20.11 12.13
C PRO A 204 -26.91 -20.20 13.64
N THR A 205 -27.08 -19.12 14.40
CA THR A 205 -27.02 -19.24 15.85
C THR A 205 -28.25 -20.01 16.31
N ILE A 206 -28.14 -21.34 16.36
CA ILE A 206 -28.88 -22.15 17.31
C ILE A 206 -28.31 -21.79 18.68
N ASN A 207 -29.11 -21.18 19.56
CA ASN A 207 -28.77 -21.08 20.98
C ASN A 207 -29.67 -22.05 21.74
N THR A 208 -29.05 -22.97 22.49
CA THR A 208 -29.65 -24.04 23.30
C THR A 208 -30.15 -23.58 24.67
N LYS A 209 -30.50 -22.30 24.83
CA LYS A 209 -31.23 -21.83 26.03
C LYS A 209 -32.59 -21.28 25.64
N VAL A 210 -33.56 -22.19 25.56
CA VAL A 210 -34.97 -21.88 25.72
C VAL A 210 -35.18 -21.60 27.21
N GLY A 211 -35.37 -20.33 27.54
CA GLY A 211 -35.67 -19.87 28.89
C GLY A 211 -35.89 -18.36 28.86
N GLU A 212 -37.16 -17.97 28.71
CA GLU A 212 -37.69 -16.66 29.08
C GLU A 212 -36.97 -15.41 28.52
N SER A 213 -37.12 -15.14 27.22
CA SER A 213 -37.15 -13.75 26.72
C SER A 213 -37.69 -13.70 25.29
N GLY A 214 -39.00 -13.45 25.17
CA GLY A 214 -39.60 -13.12 23.88
C GLY A 214 -39.04 -11.79 23.35
N ASN A 215 -38.36 -11.85 22.20
CA ASN A 215 -38.19 -10.79 21.17
C ASN A 215 -36.85 -10.84 20.41
N TYR A 216 -35.95 -11.78 20.72
CA TYR A 216 -34.63 -11.88 20.05
C TYR A 216 -34.63 -12.80 18.83
N SER A 217 -35.37 -12.45 17.76
CA SER A 217 -35.21 -13.14 16.47
C SER A 217 -35.14 -12.13 15.33
N PRO A 218 -34.15 -12.22 14.41
CA PRO A 218 -34.14 -11.39 13.22
C PRO A 218 -35.44 -11.64 12.47
N TYR A 219 -36.19 -10.60 12.10
CA TYR A 219 -37.44 -10.76 11.36
C TYR A 219 -37.21 -11.64 10.13
N ILE A 220 -37.68 -12.89 10.18
CA ILE A 220 -37.67 -13.81 9.04
C ILE A 220 -38.94 -13.52 8.24
N LEU A 221 -38.78 -12.90 7.08
CA LEU A 221 -39.84 -12.72 6.11
C LEU A 221 -39.82 -13.94 5.18
N THR A 222 -40.80 -14.83 5.35
CA THR A 222 -40.93 -16.03 4.52
C THR A 222 -41.59 -15.67 3.19
N LEU A 223 -40.93 -15.99 2.06
CA LEU A 223 -41.51 -15.85 0.73
C LEU A 223 -42.49 -17.01 0.49
N ARG A 224 -43.78 -16.85 0.84
CA ARG A 224 -44.78 -17.85 0.47
C ARG A 224 -45.18 -17.67 -1.00
N GLY A 225 -44.82 -18.66 -1.82
CA GLY A 225 -45.50 -18.97 -3.07
C GLY A 225 -45.03 -18.17 -4.30
N LYS A 226 -43.81 -18.45 -4.76
CA LYS A 226 -43.42 -18.66 -6.18
C LYS A 226 -41.90 -18.81 -6.22
N LYS A 227 -41.40 -19.78 -7.00
CA LYS A 227 -39.97 -19.90 -7.31
C LYS A 227 -39.51 -18.58 -7.92
N TYR A 228 -38.41 -18.02 -7.43
CA TYR A 228 -37.81 -16.83 -8.04
C TYR A 228 -37.28 -17.17 -9.43
N GLU A 229 -37.86 -16.60 -10.47
CA GLU A 229 -37.25 -16.50 -11.80
C GLU A 229 -36.64 -15.10 -11.98
N LYS A 230 -35.49 -15.05 -12.65
CA LYS A 230 -34.66 -13.85 -12.80
C LYS A 230 -35.46 -12.76 -13.52
N GLY A 231 -35.92 -11.73 -12.78
CA GLY A 231 -36.65 -10.58 -13.33
C GLY A 231 -38.03 -10.29 -12.74
N GLU A 232 -38.52 -11.07 -11.77
CA GLU A 232 -39.82 -10.81 -11.13
C GLU A 232 -39.75 -9.89 -9.90
N ASN A 233 -40.81 -9.07 -9.72
CA ASN A 233 -40.96 -8.13 -8.60
C ASN A 233 -41.29 -8.84 -7.28
N LEU A 234 -40.44 -8.66 -6.25
CA LEU A 234 -40.64 -9.22 -4.91
C LEU A 234 -41.63 -8.36 -4.09
N ASN A 235 -42.86 -8.83 -3.95
CA ASN A 235 -43.85 -8.26 -3.03
C ASN A 235 -43.66 -8.80 -1.60
N ILE A 236 -43.12 -7.99 -0.70
CA ILE A 236 -42.90 -8.36 0.71
C ILE A 236 -44.14 -7.97 1.54
N ARG A 237 -44.82 -8.96 2.15
CA ARG A 237 -45.86 -8.73 3.17
C ARG A 237 -45.37 -9.21 4.53
N LYS A 238 -45.74 -8.51 5.62
CA LYS A 238 -45.46 -8.93 7.01
C LYS A 238 -46.10 -10.31 7.25
N ALA A 239 -45.28 -11.34 7.41
CA ALA A 239 -45.74 -12.64 7.89
C ALA A 239 -45.51 -12.71 9.40
N GLY A 240 -46.56 -13.10 10.13
CA GLY A 240 -46.47 -13.49 11.54
C GLY A 240 -45.65 -14.77 11.71
N VAL A 241 -45.16 -14.94 12.94
CA VAL A 241 -44.30 -16.00 13.48
C VAL A 241 -44.45 -17.36 12.76
N THR A 242 -43.32 -17.91 12.30
CA THR A 242 -43.25 -19.28 11.75
C THR A 242 -42.69 -20.26 12.78
N ASN A 243 -43.26 -21.48 12.82
CA ASN A 243 -42.99 -22.54 13.79
C ASN A 243 -41.53 -23.05 13.77
N CYS A 244 -41.07 -23.50 14.95
CA CYS A 244 -39.77 -24.13 15.18
C CYS A 244 -39.60 -25.44 14.37
N ILE A 245 -38.38 -25.69 13.91
CA ILE A 245 -37.94 -26.98 13.36
C ILE A 245 -37.88 -28.00 14.50
N THR A 246 -38.57 -29.13 14.34
CA THR A 246 -38.56 -30.25 15.31
C THR A 246 -37.47 -31.26 14.97
N GLN A 247 -37.09 -32.04 15.98
CA GLN A 247 -35.90 -32.90 16.05
C GLN A 247 -35.88 -34.13 15.11
N SER A 248 -36.77 -34.20 14.12
CA SER A 248 -37.01 -35.41 13.31
C SER A 248 -36.61 -35.30 11.84
N ASP A 249 -36.01 -34.20 11.39
CA ASP A 249 -35.68 -34.02 9.98
C ASP A 249 -34.20 -34.31 9.71
N ASP A 250 -33.91 -35.55 9.31
CA ASP A 250 -32.64 -36.05 8.78
C ASP A 250 -32.32 -35.43 7.42
N HIS A 251 -31.82 -34.18 7.40
CA HIS A 251 -31.33 -33.55 6.18
C HIS A 251 -29.91 -33.02 6.32
N ASN A 252 -29.01 -33.65 5.57
CA ASN A 252 -27.67 -33.19 5.20
C ASN A 252 -27.52 -31.67 5.23
N PHE A 253 -26.56 -31.17 6.02
CA PHE A 253 -26.21 -29.76 6.17
C PHE A 253 -25.72 -29.15 4.85
N LEU A 254 -26.63 -28.81 3.95
CA LEU A 254 -26.39 -27.80 2.92
C LEU A 254 -26.40 -26.45 3.64
N LEU A 255 -25.22 -25.87 3.87
CA LEU A 255 -25.07 -24.47 4.28
C LEU A 255 -25.84 -23.59 3.28
N GLU A 256 -27.04 -23.15 3.65
CA GLU A 256 -27.86 -22.30 2.78
C GLU A 256 -27.11 -20.97 2.56
N LYS A 257 -26.74 -20.71 1.30
CA LYS A 257 -25.94 -19.55 0.91
C LYS A 257 -26.79 -18.26 0.98
N TRP A 258 -26.41 -17.35 1.86
CA TRP A 258 -27.06 -16.03 2.00
C TRP A 258 -26.42 -14.98 1.08
N HIS A 259 -27.25 -14.16 0.46
CA HIS A 259 -26.84 -13.11 -0.47
C HIS A 259 -27.32 -11.73 0.03
N PRO A 260 -26.47 -10.69 -0.01
CA PRO A 260 -26.90 -9.35 0.34
C PRO A 260 -27.87 -8.79 -0.69
N MET A 261 -28.86 -8.04 -0.21
CA MET A 261 -29.81 -7.34 -1.06
C MET A 261 -29.49 -5.85 -1.09
N ARG A 262 -29.75 -5.22 -2.23
CA ARG A 262 -29.71 -3.77 -2.40
C ARG A 262 -31.06 -3.25 -2.83
N THR A 263 -31.32 -1.99 -2.53
CA THR A 263 -32.48 -1.30 -3.05
C THR A 263 -32.10 -0.58 -4.35
N VAL A 264 -32.81 -0.90 -5.43
CA VAL A 264 -32.68 -0.25 -6.74
C VAL A 264 -33.90 0.61 -7.04
N ARG A 265 -33.71 1.66 -7.84
CA ARG A 265 -34.81 2.49 -8.34
C ARG A 265 -35.53 1.76 -9.46
N THR A 266 -36.86 1.81 -9.46
CA THR A 266 -37.67 1.33 -10.60
C THR A 266 -37.38 2.16 -11.85
N GLU A 267 -37.69 1.64 -13.04
CA GLU A 267 -37.57 2.42 -14.29
C GLU A 267 -38.40 3.71 -14.24
N LYS A 268 -39.57 3.66 -13.59
CA LYS A 268 -40.41 4.83 -13.33
C LYS A 268 -39.71 5.86 -12.44
N ALA A 269 -39.07 5.44 -11.35
CA ALA A 269 -38.23 6.32 -10.52
C ALA A 269 -37.03 6.89 -11.28
N LYS A 270 -36.36 6.09 -12.12
CA LYS A 270 -35.25 6.55 -12.97
C LYS A 270 -35.72 7.61 -13.97
N ALA A 271 -36.89 7.44 -14.58
CA ALA A 271 -37.49 8.40 -15.49
C ALA A 271 -37.86 9.73 -14.78
N ILE A 272 -38.47 9.65 -13.59
CA ILE A 272 -38.78 10.84 -12.77
C ILE A 272 -37.49 11.57 -12.38
N ARG A 273 -36.45 10.84 -11.97
CA ARG A 273 -35.13 11.41 -11.67
C ARG A 273 -34.54 12.15 -12.86
N ARG A 274 -34.55 11.52 -14.05
CA ARG A 274 -34.05 12.14 -15.30
C ARG A 274 -34.82 13.42 -15.65
N LYS A 275 -36.14 13.44 -15.43
CA LYS A 275 -36.98 14.63 -15.65
C LYS A 275 -36.65 15.75 -14.65
N ASN A 276 -36.45 15.41 -13.37
CA ASN A 276 -36.10 16.38 -12.34
C ASN A 276 -34.66 16.90 -12.46
N GLN A 277 -33.72 16.08 -12.96
CA GLN A 277 -32.35 16.49 -13.25
C GLN A 277 -32.28 17.62 -14.28
N LYS A 278 -33.20 17.66 -15.26
CA LYS A 278 -33.32 18.78 -16.21
C LYS A 278 -33.68 20.11 -15.53
N ILE A 279 -34.23 20.07 -14.32
CA ILE A 279 -34.61 21.22 -13.49
C ILE A 279 -33.61 21.39 -12.33
N GLY A 280 -32.44 20.72 -12.38
CA GLY A 280 -31.40 20.78 -11.35
C GLY A 280 -31.75 20.09 -10.03
N LYS A 281 -32.83 19.30 -9.96
CA LYS A 281 -33.24 18.57 -8.76
C LYS A 281 -32.92 17.08 -8.90
N ASP A 282 -32.12 16.51 -8.00
CA ASP A 282 -31.91 15.06 -7.93
C ASP A 282 -32.96 14.40 -7.02
N TYR A 283 -34.19 14.25 -7.55
CA TYR A 283 -35.31 13.67 -6.80
C TYR A 283 -36.00 12.53 -7.55
N ALA A 284 -36.24 11.43 -6.83
CA ALA A 284 -37.16 10.36 -7.22
C ALA A 284 -37.95 9.88 -5.99
N PRO A 285 -39.24 9.51 -6.14
CA PRO A 285 -40.06 9.04 -5.03
C PRO A 285 -39.43 7.81 -4.35
N PHE A 286 -39.35 7.84 -3.01
CA PHE A 286 -38.80 6.73 -2.24
C PHE A 286 -39.66 5.44 -2.33
N ARG A 287 -40.96 5.57 -2.59
CA ARG A 287 -41.90 4.45 -2.79
C ARG A 287 -41.65 3.65 -4.07
N GLU A 288 -40.89 4.20 -5.01
CA GLU A 288 -40.58 3.59 -6.32
C GLU A 288 -39.18 2.95 -6.29
N ARG A 289 -39.00 2.04 -5.33
CA ARG A 289 -37.75 1.32 -5.08
C ARG A 289 -38.04 -0.17 -4.89
N GLU A 290 -37.23 -1.02 -5.51
CA GLU A 290 -37.34 -2.48 -5.50
C GLU A 290 -36.07 -3.11 -4.89
N PHE A 291 -36.17 -4.35 -4.41
CA PHE A 291 -35.03 -5.09 -3.88
C PHE A 291 -34.42 -6.00 -4.94
N GLU A 292 -33.10 -5.99 -5.03
CA GLU A 292 -32.31 -6.82 -5.94
C GLU A 292 -31.22 -7.56 -5.16
N VAL A 293 -30.98 -8.82 -5.50
CA VAL A 293 -29.90 -9.63 -4.92
C VAL A 293 -28.56 -9.19 -5.52
N ARG A 294 -27.54 -9.01 -4.69
CA ARG A 294 -26.18 -8.71 -5.13
C ARG A 294 -25.36 -9.98 -5.27
N GLU A 295 -25.01 -10.32 -6.52
CA GLU A 295 -24.15 -11.46 -6.84
C GLU A 295 -22.67 -11.22 -6.45
N ASP A 296 -22.24 -9.96 -6.28
CA ASP A 296 -20.86 -9.59 -5.92
C ASP A 296 -20.52 -9.79 -4.43
N GLY A 297 -21.50 -10.15 -3.60
CA GLY A 297 -21.29 -10.37 -2.17
C GLY A 297 -20.95 -9.12 -1.36
N ILE A 298 -21.08 -7.91 -1.92
CA ILE A 298 -20.74 -6.66 -1.24
C ILE A 298 -22.01 -6.04 -0.63
N THR A 299 -21.98 -5.71 0.65
CA THR A 299 -23.12 -5.06 1.33
C THR A 299 -23.18 -3.56 1.03
N GLY A 300 -24.34 -2.94 1.27
CA GLY A 300 -24.45 -1.48 1.33
C GLY A 300 -23.84 -0.93 2.62
N ALA A 301 -23.63 0.39 2.70
CA ALA A 301 -23.19 1.01 3.94
C ALA A 301 -24.28 0.85 5.03
N LEU A 302 -23.87 0.52 6.26
CA LEU A 302 -24.77 0.57 7.41
C LEU A 302 -25.25 2.01 7.66
N THR A 303 -26.54 2.18 7.88
CA THR A 303 -27.21 3.46 8.13
C THR A 303 -28.00 3.38 9.44
N THR A 304 -28.28 4.54 10.05
CA THR A 304 -29.06 4.65 11.29
C THR A 304 -30.56 4.48 11.06
N ASN A 305 -31.02 4.52 9.80
CA ASN A 305 -32.44 4.34 9.48
C ASN A 305 -32.72 2.85 9.23
N THR A 306 -33.19 2.19 10.29
CA THR A 306 -33.25 0.73 10.42
C THR A 306 -34.36 0.06 9.59
N GLU A 307 -35.23 0.81 8.93
CA GLU A 307 -36.48 0.24 8.44
C GLU A 307 -36.35 -0.60 7.15
N ARG A 308 -35.34 -0.40 6.29
CA ARG A 308 -35.33 -1.03 4.93
C ARG A 308 -33.97 -1.35 4.29
N GLU A 309 -32.87 -1.24 5.04
CA GLU A 309 -31.51 -1.43 4.49
C GLU A 309 -30.76 -2.54 5.25
N ASN A 310 -29.84 -3.23 4.55
CA ASN A 310 -29.03 -4.35 5.06
C ASN A 310 -29.84 -5.65 5.27
N LEU A 311 -30.43 -6.13 4.17
CA LEU A 311 -31.16 -7.39 4.11
C LEU A 311 -30.29 -8.49 3.47
N LEU A 312 -30.48 -9.71 3.94
CA LEU A 312 -29.90 -10.94 3.43
C LEU A 312 -31.02 -11.86 2.94
N THR A 313 -30.80 -12.58 1.85
CA THR A 313 -31.72 -13.62 1.37
C THR A 313 -31.01 -14.91 0.97
N ASN A 314 -31.63 -16.04 1.28
CA ASN A 314 -31.26 -17.38 0.79
C ASN A 314 -32.20 -17.84 -0.35
N MET A 315 -32.88 -16.89 -1.02
CA MET A 315 -33.91 -17.11 -2.05
C MET A 315 -35.26 -17.68 -1.56
N LYS A 316 -35.33 -18.18 -0.32
CA LYS A 316 -36.56 -18.68 0.32
C LYS A 316 -37.08 -17.74 1.40
N THR A 317 -36.17 -17.08 2.09
CA THR A 317 -36.41 -16.21 3.23
C THR A 317 -35.56 -14.96 3.14
N ILE A 318 -36.00 -13.90 3.81
CA ILE A 318 -35.27 -12.63 3.94
C ILE A 318 -35.12 -12.32 5.43
N ARG A 319 -33.92 -11.93 5.85
CA ARG A 319 -33.64 -11.44 7.20
C ARG A 319 -32.75 -10.20 7.19
N ARG A 320 -32.60 -9.53 8.32
CA ARG A 320 -31.61 -8.47 8.52
C ARG A 320 -30.27 -9.06 8.97
N PHE A 321 -29.18 -8.33 8.74
CA PHE A 321 -27.92 -8.61 9.45
C PHE A 321 -28.15 -8.51 10.95
N THR A 322 -27.55 -9.41 11.73
CA THR A 322 -27.52 -9.31 13.19
C THR A 322 -26.56 -8.21 13.62
N PRO A 323 -26.61 -7.73 14.89
CA PRO A 323 -25.65 -6.75 15.37
C PRO A 323 -24.21 -7.27 15.33
N LEU A 324 -24.00 -8.57 15.59
CA LEU A 324 -22.68 -9.21 15.50
C LEU A 324 -22.13 -9.20 14.07
N GLU A 325 -22.97 -9.51 13.08
CA GLU A 325 -22.56 -9.40 11.67
C GLU A 325 -22.27 -7.94 11.28
N CYS A 326 -23.00 -6.98 11.85
CA CYS A 326 -22.72 -5.55 11.66
C CYS A 326 -21.38 -5.12 12.29
N GLU A 327 -21.01 -5.66 13.46
CA GLU A 327 -19.69 -5.45 14.10
C GLU A 327 -18.57 -5.92 13.17
N ARG A 328 -18.67 -7.15 12.66
CA ARG A 328 -17.71 -7.72 11.71
C ARG A 328 -17.64 -6.93 10.40
N LEU A 329 -18.77 -6.49 9.86
CA LEU A 329 -18.83 -5.65 8.65
C LEU A 329 -18.17 -4.28 8.80
N GLN A 330 -18.00 -3.80 10.03
CA GLN A 330 -17.28 -2.56 10.36
C GLN A 330 -15.85 -2.84 10.87
N GLY A 331 -15.48 -4.11 11.04
CA GLY A 331 -14.18 -4.59 11.52
C GLY A 331 -13.97 -4.45 13.02
N PHE A 332 -15.06 -4.40 13.80
CA PHE A 332 -14.97 -4.48 15.26
C PHE A 332 -14.84 -5.94 15.73
N PRO A 333 -14.20 -6.17 16.90
CA PRO A 333 -14.25 -7.47 17.57
C PRO A 333 -15.67 -7.93 17.86
N ASP A 334 -15.86 -9.25 17.94
CA ASP A 334 -17.15 -9.86 18.25
C ASP A 334 -17.67 -9.39 19.62
N GLY A 335 -18.92 -8.91 19.66
CA GLY A 335 -19.55 -8.44 20.88
C GLY A 335 -19.14 -7.03 21.32
N TRP A 336 -18.41 -6.27 20.48
CA TRP A 336 -17.93 -4.92 20.82
C TRP A 336 -19.02 -3.97 21.32
N THR A 337 -20.24 -4.09 20.79
CA THR A 337 -21.40 -3.26 21.18
C THR A 337 -22.38 -3.95 22.11
N SER A 338 -22.08 -5.18 22.55
CA SER A 338 -23.01 -5.96 23.38
C SER A 338 -23.22 -5.40 24.78
N LYS A 339 -22.21 -4.72 25.34
CA LYS A 339 -22.20 -4.24 26.72
C LYS A 339 -21.81 -2.76 26.81
N GLY A 340 -22.23 -2.13 27.90
CA GLY A 340 -21.86 -0.78 28.28
C GLY A 340 -21.76 -0.65 29.79
N ILE A 341 -21.09 0.40 30.28
CA ILE A 341 -21.10 0.78 31.69
C ILE A 341 -22.04 1.97 31.85
N LEU A 342 -23.06 1.82 32.66
CA LEU A 342 -24.00 2.89 32.97
C LEU A 342 -24.20 2.94 34.49
N ASP A 343 -24.02 4.12 35.07
CA ASP A 343 -24.17 4.33 36.52
C ASP A 343 -23.30 3.38 37.38
N GLY A 344 -22.14 2.96 36.84
CA GLY A 344 -21.20 2.04 37.49
C GLY A 344 -21.49 0.55 37.26
N GLU A 345 -22.62 0.22 36.65
CA GLU A 345 -23.03 -1.16 36.39
C GLU A 345 -22.83 -1.55 34.91
N THR A 346 -22.50 -2.83 34.68
CA THR A 346 -22.41 -3.36 33.32
C THR A 346 -23.82 -3.70 32.84
N ILE A 347 -24.28 -3.01 31.80
CA ILE A 347 -25.57 -3.23 31.14
C ILE A 347 -25.38 -3.93 29.80
N GLU A 348 -26.39 -4.68 29.36
CA GLU A 348 -26.50 -5.12 27.96
C GLU A 348 -27.16 -4.01 27.12
N ILE A 349 -26.60 -3.75 25.95
CA ILE A 349 -27.11 -2.73 25.02
C ILE A 349 -28.08 -3.40 24.05
N SER A 350 -29.29 -2.84 23.91
CA SER A 350 -30.31 -3.40 23.04
C SER A 350 -29.90 -3.36 21.56
N ASP A 351 -30.36 -4.35 20.79
CA ASP A 351 -30.02 -4.49 19.36
C ASP A 351 -30.32 -3.23 18.55
N SER A 352 -31.45 -2.55 18.82
CA SER A 352 -31.80 -1.28 18.17
C SER A 352 -30.73 -0.21 18.35
N GLN A 353 -30.20 -0.08 19.57
CA GLN A 353 -29.11 0.84 19.86
C GLN A 353 -27.80 0.38 19.21
N ARG A 354 -27.49 -0.92 19.26
CA ARG A 354 -26.30 -1.49 18.60
C ARG A 354 -26.27 -1.17 17.10
N TYR A 355 -27.39 -1.33 16.38
CA TYR A 355 -27.47 -0.94 14.96
C TYR A 355 -27.20 0.54 14.74
N GLN A 356 -27.77 1.42 15.57
CA GLN A 356 -27.55 2.86 15.49
C GLN A 356 -26.08 3.22 15.70
N LEU A 357 -25.45 2.64 16.72
CA LEU A 357 -24.04 2.82 17.04
C LEU A 357 -23.13 2.36 15.88
N LEU A 358 -23.40 1.18 15.31
CA LEU A 358 -22.62 0.60 14.21
C LEU A 358 -22.82 1.33 12.86
N GLY A 359 -24.00 1.93 12.63
CA GLY A 359 -24.25 2.76 11.45
C GLY A 359 -23.44 4.06 11.44
N ASN A 360 -23.30 4.67 12.63
CA ASN A 360 -22.54 5.90 12.84
C ASN A 360 -21.02 5.67 12.95
N ALA A 361 -20.59 4.46 13.27
CA ALA A 361 -19.18 4.14 13.43
C ALA A 361 -18.35 4.32 12.13
N VAL A 362 -17.06 4.61 12.33
CA VAL A 362 -16.03 4.48 11.30
C VAL A 362 -15.59 3.02 11.19
N SER A 363 -15.14 2.61 10.00
CA SER A 363 -14.64 1.25 9.79
C SER A 363 -13.22 1.12 10.33
N VAL A 364 -13.02 0.21 11.29
CA VAL A 364 -11.75 0.03 12.01
C VAL A 364 -10.57 -0.25 11.08
N PRO A 365 -10.67 -1.12 10.04
CA PRO A 365 -9.55 -1.40 9.14
C PRO A 365 -9.11 -0.19 8.32
N VAL A 366 -10.03 0.71 7.98
CA VAL A 366 -9.68 1.94 7.24
C VAL A 366 -8.88 2.88 8.13
N VAL A 367 -9.31 3.06 9.39
CA VAL A 367 -8.56 3.85 10.38
C VAL A 367 -7.20 3.21 10.65
N HIS A 368 -7.14 1.89 10.77
CA HIS A 368 -5.91 1.15 10.98
C HIS A 368 -4.89 1.46 9.89
N VAL A 369 -5.25 1.36 8.61
CA VAL A 369 -4.32 1.64 7.50
C VAL A 369 -3.90 3.11 7.46
N VAL A 370 -4.82 4.04 7.75
CA VAL A 370 -4.47 5.46 7.89
C VAL A 370 -3.44 5.65 9.00
N GLY A 371 -3.65 5.04 10.17
CA GLY A 371 -2.73 5.07 11.30
C GLY A 371 -1.39 4.40 11.00
N GLU A 372 -1.41 3.27 10.30
CA GLU A 372 -0.23 2.49 9.92
C GLU A 372 0.68 3.34 9.03
N ASN A 373 0.13 4.01 8.01
CA ASN A 373 0.89 4.92 7.15
C ASN A 373 1.48 6.11 7.94
N ILE A 374 0.74 6.66 8.90
CA ILE A 374 1.25 7.71 9.79
C ILE A 374 2.47 7.21 10.59
N VAL A 375 2.35 6.05 11.24
CA VAL A 375 3.42 5.46 12.05
C VAL A 375 4.65 5.19 11.18
N ASN A 376 4.45 4.62 10.00
CA ASN A 376 5.54 4.24 9.11
C ASN A 376 6.30 5.42 8.54
N SER A 377 5.58 6.50 8.22
CA SER A 377 6.22 7.71 7.73
C SER A 377 7.04 8.44 8.82
N LEU A 378 6.66 8.32 10.09
CA LEU A 378 7.29 9.06 11.20
C LEU A 378 8.43 8.31 11.92
N LYS A 379 8.55 6.98 11.74
CA LYS A 379 9.63 6.17 12.33
C LYS A 379 11.02 6.62 11.84
N PRO A 380 12.04 6.74 12.73
CA PRO A 380 13.42 6.89 12.31
C PRO A 380 13.84 5.70 11.44
N LYS A 381 14.39 5.98 10.25
CA LYS A 381 15.15 4.99 9.47
C LYS A 381 16.40 4.59 10.28
N GLY A 382 16.29 3.59 11.15
CA GLY A 382 17.39 3.02 11.93
C GLY A 382 17.04 2.65 13.37
N GLN A 383 16.89 1.35 13.62
CA GLN A 383 16.89 0.58 14.89
C GLN A 383 15.66 -0.35 14.99
N TYR A 384 15.83 -1.61 14.57
CA TYR A 384 14.96 -2.73 14.96
C TYR A 384 15.77 -3.67 15.85
N LYS A 385 15.34 -3.88 17.10
CA LYS A 385 15.76 -5.02 17.92
C LYS A 385 14.92 -6.24 17.54
N SER A 386 15.59 -7.36 17.29
CA SER A 386 14.96 -8.67 17.03
C SER A 386 14.58 -9.35 18.34
N ASN A 387 13.33 -9.79 18.47
CA ASN A 387 12.97 -10.89 19.36
C ASN A 387 12.39 -12.04 18.52
N ASN A 388 12.80 -13.25 18.89
CA ASN A 388 12.64 -14.49 18.15
C ASN A 388 11.19 -14.91 17.92
N GLY A 389 10.95 -15.46 16.72
CA GLY A 389 9.69 -16.05 16.29
C GLY A 389 9.47 -15.78 14.81
N THR A 390 9.95 -16.65 13.95
CA THR A 390 9.86 -16.56 12.48
C THR A 390 8.44 -16.29 12.00
N LEU A 391 8.19 -15.06 11.56
CA LEU A 391 7.19 -14.61 10.60
C LEU A 391 7.65 -13.22 10.11
N GLU A 392 7.60 -13.03 8.80
CA GLU A 392 8.25 -11.93 8.07
C GLU A 392 7.74 -10.54 8.49
N SER A 393 8.67 -9.59 8.55
CA SER A 393 8.52 -8.25 9.10
C SER A 393 7.42 -7.44 8.41
N PRO A 394 6.41 -6.95 9.16
CA PRO A 394 5.43 -6.01 8.66
C PRO A 394 5.98 -4.58 8.83
N LEU A 395 6.85 -4.17 7.89
CA LEU A 395 7.29 -2.79 7.55
C LEU A 395 8.81 -2.52 7.65
N GLY A 396 9.47 -2.73 6.50
CA GLY A 396 10.85 -2.33 6.22
C GLY A 396 11.13 -2.19 4.73
N ASN A 397 10.21 -1.60 3.94
CA ASN A 397 10.37 -1.49 2.50
C ASN A 397 10.34 -0.01 2.01
N LEU A 398 11.42 0.74 2.26
CA LEU A 398 12.19 1.10 1.07
C LEU A 398 12.82 -0.23 0.69
N ASP A 399 12.05 -1.05 -0.03
CA ASP A 399 12.68 -1.96 -0.94
C ASP A 399 13.35 -0.97 -1.89
N PHE A 400 14.62 -0.66 -1.58
CA PHE A 400 15.62 -0.72 -2.62
C PHE A 400 15.09 -1.73 -3.60
N VAL A 401 14.91 -1.32 -4.84
CA VAL A 401 14.76 -2.29 -5.91
C VAL A 401 16.06 -3.11 -5.85
N LYS A 402 16.22 -4.07 -4.92
CA LYS A 402 17.47 -4.83 -4.71
C LYS A 402 17.75 -5.71 -5.93
N LYS A 403 16.78 -5.75 -6.84
CA LYS A 403 16.74 -6.54 -8.05
C LYS A 403 16.35 -5.60 -9.17
N THR A 404 17.29 -5.36 -10.07
CA THR A 404 17.07 -4.64 -11.32
C THR A 404 15.74 -5.02 -12.03
N PRO A 405 15.05 -4.06 -12.66
CA PRO A 405 13.80 -4.31 -13.39
C PRO A 405 13.96 -5.21 -14.63
N ILE A 406 15.18 -5.38 -15.12
CA ILE A 406 15.51 -6.21 -16.29
C ILE A 406 16.50 -7.30 -15.90
N THR A 407 16.54 -8.37 -16.69
CA THR A 407 17.63 -9.34 -16.61
C THR A 407 18.49 -9.14 -17.84
N TYR A 408 19.76 -8.82 -17.63
CA TYR A 408 20.64 -8.38 -18.70
C TYR A 408 21.81 -9.35 -18.85
N TYR A 409 22.27 -9.55 -20.09
CA TYR A 409 23.40 -10.43 -20.37
C TYR A 409 24.65 -9.90 -19.65
N GLY A 410 25.37 -10.78 -18.94
CA GLY A 410 26.52 -10.41 -18.12
C GLY A 410 26.18 -9.82 -16.74
N GLY A 411 24.89 -9.63 -16.41
CA GLY A 411 24.45 -8.97 -15.19
C GLY A 411 24.95 -9.62 -13.90
N LYS A 412 25.59 -8.82 -13.03
CA LYS A 412 26.27 -9.26 -11.81
C LYS A 412 25.36 -9.54 -10.62
N GLN A 413 24.12 -9.95 -10.85
CA GLN A 413 23.11 -10.18 -9.79
C GLN A 413 23.58 -11.16 -8.70
N ARG A 414 24.39 -12.17 -9.06
CA ARG A 414 24.97 -13.15 -8.11
C ARG A 414 26.20 -12.63 -7.36
N LEU A 415 26.85 -11.60 -7.88
CA LEU A 415 28.07 -11.00 -7.33
C LEU A 415 27.81 -9.68 -6.60
N VAL A 416 26.58 -9.13 -6.68
CA VAL A 416 26.19 -7.87 -6.03
C VAL A 416 26.65 -7.80 -4.58
N SER A 417 26.43 -8.84 -3.76
CA SER A 417 26.83 -8.80 -2.34
C SER A 417 28.33 -8.65 -2.12
N LEU A 418 29.15 -9.28 -2.97
CA LEU A 418 30.60 -9.15 -2.93
C LEU A 418 31.03 -7.77 -3.46
N ILE A 419 30.41 -7.29 -4.53
CA ILE A 419 30.72 -5.98 -5.10
C ILE A 419 30.42 -4.88 -4.07
N LEU A 420 29.22 -4.89 -3.47
CA LEU A 420 28.82 -3.92 -2.45
C LEU A 420 29.77 -3.91 -1.24
N SER A 421 30.35 -5.05 -0.87
CA SER A 421 31.33 -5.10 0.24
C SER A 421 32.67 -4.45 -0.11
N LEU A 422 32.96 -4.30 -1.39
CA LEU A 422 34.21 -3.73 -1.90
C LEU A 422 34.06 -2.25 -2.31
N ILE A 423 32.84 -1.70 -2.30
CA ILE A 423 32.61 -0.28 -2.61
C ILE A 423 33.18 0.58 -1.47
N PRO A 424 34.12 1.50 -1.76
CA PRO A 424 34.70 2.39 -0.77
C PRO A 424 33.75 3.55 -0.46
N GLU A 425 34.07 4.37 0.54
CA GLU A 425 33.39 5.66 0.73
C GLU A 425 33.67 6.60 -0.45
N HIS A 426 32.61 7.27 -0.92
CA HIS A 426 32.59 8.16 -2.09
C HIS A 426 31.36 9.08 -2.03
N LYS A 427 31.41 10.20 -2.75
CA LYS A 427 30.24 11.09 -2.96
C LYS A 427 29.63 10.94 -4.34
N LEU A 428 30.46 10.75 -5.37
CA LEU A 428 30.02 10.50 -6.73
C LEU A 428 30.14 9.01 -7.06
N TYR A 429 29.03 8.38 -7.45
CA TYR A 429 28.97 7.01 -7.95
C TYR A 429 28.78 7.02 -9.47
N CYS A 430 29.55 6.24 -10.21
CA CYS A 430 29.38 6.12 -11.65
C CYS A 430 29.44 4.66 -12.12
N GLU A 431 28.46 4.24 -12.92
CA GLU A 431 28.51 3.00 -13.72
C GLU A 431 28.67 3.34 -15.21
N PRO A 432 29.90 3.38 -15.75
CA PRO A 432 30.13 3.67 -17.17
C PRO A 432 29.57 2.62 -18.14
N PHE A 433 29.35 1.40 -17.64
CA PHE A 433 28.82 0.25 -18.37
C PHE A 433 27.63 -0.36 -17.59
N VAL A 434 26.55 0.41 -17.46
CA VAL A 434 25.47 0.07 -16.53
C VAL A 434 24.76 -1.23 -16.91
N GLY A 435 24.50 -1.48 -18.20
CA GLY A 435 23.78 -2.64 -18.68
C GLY A 435 22.45 -2.88 -17.94
N GLY A 436 22.44 -3.87 -17.04
CA GLY A 436 21.28 -4.19 -16.22
C GLY A 436 21.15 -3.37 -14.93
N ALA A 437 22.09 -2.50 -14.56
CA ALA A 437 22.08 -1.68 -13.35
C ALA A 437 21.95 -2.47 -12.03
N ALA A 438 22.42 -3.73 -12.00
CA ALA A 438 22.19 -4.62 -10.86
C ALA A 438 22.88 -4.12 -9.57
N VAL A 439 24.04 -3.47 -9.68
CA VAL A 439 24.77 -2.92 -8.55
C VAL A 439 24.13 -1.60 -8.12
N PHE A 440 23.90 -0.67 -9.05
CA PHE A 440 23.23 0.61 -8.83
C PHE A 440 21.93 0.48 -8.03
N PHE A 441 21.07 -0.44 -8.44
CA PHE A 441 19.76 -0.68 -7.80
C PHE A 441 19.87 -1.32 -6.40
N ALA A 442 20.93 -2.09 -6.15
CA ALA A 442 21.18 -2.73 -4.86
C ALA A 442 22.01 -1.89 -3.89
N LYS A 443 22.70 -0.86 -4.40
CA LYS A 443 23.53 0.07 -3.63
C LYS A 443 22.66 1.17 -3.02
N GLU A 444 23.02 1.60 -1.81
CA GLU A 444 22.48 2.81 -1.17
C GLU A 444 22.77 4.06 -2.04
N PRO A 445 21.90 5.07 -2.16
CA PRO A 445 22.14 6.21 -3.04
C PRO A 445 23.32 7.06 -2.56
N SER A 446 24.16 7.53 -3.48
CA SER A 446 25.21 8.53 -3.21
C SER A 446 24.70 9.96 -3.44
N GLU A 447 25.50 10.96 -3.04
CA GLU A 447 25.16 12.38 -3.26
C GLU A 447 25.01 12.73 -4.73
N MET A 448 25.84 12.12 -5.59
CA MET A 448 25.78 12.24 -7.03
C MET A 448 25.88 10.85 -7.64
N GLU A 449 25.03 10.52 -8.61
CA GLU A 449 25.07 9.23 -9.28
C GLU A 449 24.91 9.38 -10.80
N VAL A 450 25.73 8.64 -11.55
CA VAL A 450 25.75 8.65 -13.01
C VAL A 450 25.65 7.21 -13.52
N ILE A 451 24.71 6.94 -14.42
CA ILE A 451 24.65 5.67 -15.16
C ILE A 451 24.82 5.94 -16.65
N ASN A 452 25.62 5.11 -17.31
CA ASN A 452 25.91 5.25 -18.73
C ASN A 452 25.87 3.89 -19.43
N ASP A 453 25.39 3.88 -20.67
CA ASP A 453 25.58 2.74 -21.58
C ASP A 453 25.76 3.27 -23.01
N LEU A 454 26.54 2.56 -23.83
CA LEU A 454 26.65 2.86 -25.25
C LEU A 454 25.41 2.40 -26.03
N ASN A 455 24.68 1.41 -25.50
CA ASN A 455 23.46 0.91 -26.11
C ASN A 455 22.28 1.85 -25.81
N GLY A 456 21.88 2.61 -26.84
CA GLY A 456 20.77 3.56 -26.74
C GLY A 456 19.43 2.96 -26.31
N GLU A 457 19.19 1.65 -26.47
CA GLU A 457 17.95 1.01 -25.95
C GLU A 457 17.99 0.78 -24.44
N VAL A 458 19.18 0.52 -23.87
CA VAL A 458 19.38 0.46 -22.40
C VAL A 458 19.09 1.83 -21.80
N VAL A 459 19.68 2.88 -22.39
CA VAL A 459 19.50 4.26 -21.94
C VAL A 459 18.05 4.71 -22.15
N ASN A 460 17.45 4.41 -23.30
CA ASN A 460 16.04 4.71 -23.55
C ASN A 460 15.14 4.07 -22.48
N PHE A 461 15.40 2.81 -22.11
CA PHE A 461 14.63 2.13 -21.08
C PHE A 461 14.70 2.85 -19.73
N TYR A 462 15.90 3.17 -19.23
CA TYR A 462 16.03 3.89 -17.95
C TYR A 462 15.47 5.32 -18.00
N ARG A 463 15.62 6.02 -19.13
CA ARG A 463 14.99 7.34 -19.33
C ARG A 463 13.47 7.28 -19.28
N VAL A 464 12.85 6.28 -19.92
CA VAL A 464 11.40 6.09 -19.88
C VAL A 464 10.94 5.67 -18.48
N CYS A 465 11.70 4.84 -17.76
CA CYS A 465 11.42 4.51 -16.36
C CYS A 465 11.39 5.75 -15.45
N HIS A 466 12.14 6.81 -15.78
CA HIS A 466 12.11 8.06 -15.05
C HIS A 466 10.98 9.02 -15.53
N ILE A 467 10.87 9.25 -16.85
CA ILE A 467 10.02 10.33 -17.40
C ILE A 467 8.58 9.88 -17.66
N ASP A 468 8.35 8.65 -18.12
CA ASP A 468 7.06 8.14 -18.58
C ASP A 468 6.67 6.83 -17.87
N PHE A 469 7.05 6.70 -16.60
CA PHE A 469 6.90 5.47 -15.80
C PHE A 469 5.49 4.86 -15.90
N ASN A 470 4.45 5.66 -15.63
CA ASN A 470 3.05 5.19 -15.61
C ASN A 470 2.60 4.60 -16.96
N LYS A 471 3.09 5.13 -18.09
CA LYS A 471 2.77 4.59 -19.42
C LYS A 471 3.47 3.26 -19.65
N LEU A 472 4.74 3.15 -19.26
CA LEU A 472 5.52 1.93 -19.38
C LEU A 472 4.99 0.84 -18.43
N GLU A 473 4.73 1.17 -17.17
CA GLU A 473 4.15 0.28 -16.16
C GLU A 473 2.84 -0.32 -16.65
N LYS A 474 1.93 0.50 -17.19
CA LYS A 474 0.66 -0.01 -17.75
C LYS A 474 0.89 -1.04 -18.88
N GLN A 475 1.87 -0.82 -19.74
CA GLN A 475 2.23 -1.80 -20.78
C GLN A 475 2.84 -3.07 -20.16
N VAL A 476 3.76 -2.94 -19.21
CA VAL A 476 4.38 -4.07 -18.49
C VAL A 476 3.32 -4.90 -17.76
N GLN A 477 2.44 -4.29 -16.97
CA GLN A 477 1.40 -4.97 -16.20
C GLN A 477 0.37 -5.68 -17.09
N SER A 478 0.06 -5.13 -18.26
CA SER A 478 -0.85 -5.77 -19.24
C SER A 478 -0.18 -6.84 -20.11
N THR A 479 1.16 -7.01 -20.04
CA THR A 479 1.89 -7.96 -20.89
C THR A 479 1.65 -9.41 -20.46
N PRO A 480 1.11 -10.28 -21.33
CA PRO A 480 1.03 -11.71 -21.06
C PRO A 480 2.36 -12.40 -21.37
N HIS A 481 2.65 -13.51 -20.68
CA HIS A 481 3.78 -14.38 -21.03
C HIS A 481 3.46 -15.17 -22.31
N SER A 482 3.65 -14.54 -23.47
CA SER A 482 3.24 -15.05 -24.79
C SER A 482 4.38 -15.00 -25.82
N ARG A 483 4.50 -16.09 -26.60
CA ARG A 483 5.47 -16.18 -27.71
C ARG A 483 5.20 -15.15 -28.81
N GLN A 484 3.93 -14.84 -29.06
CA GLN A 484 3.53 -13.86 -30.07
C GLN A 484 3.99 -12.46 -29.66
N VAL A 485 3.72 -12.07 -28.42
CA VAL A 485 4.18 -10.79 -27.84
C VAL A 485 5.71 -10.69 -27.84
N HIS A 486 6.40 -11.79 -27.53
CA HIS A 486 7.87 -11.83 -27.62
C HIS A 486 8.38 -11.55 -29.04
N ARG A 487 7.78 -12.14 -30.08
CA ARG A 487 8.15 -11.87 -31.49
C ARG A 487 7.85 -10.43 -31.90
N GLU A 488 6.70 -9.90 -31.51
CA GLU A 488 6.33 -8.50 -31.78
C GLU A 488 7.34 -7.53 -31.16
N ALA A 489 7.75 -7.79 -29.92
CA ALA A 489 8.81 -7.00 -29.27
C ALA A 489 10.15 -7.08 -30.02
N GLN A 490 10.50 -8.22 -30.64
CA GLN A 490 11.69 -8.31 -31.48
C GLN A 490 11.59 -7.40 -32.71
N GLU A 491 10.45 -7.42 -33.39
CA GLU A 491 10.24 -6.61 -34.59
C GLU A 491 10.23 -5.10 -34.26
N ILE A 492 9.68 -4.72 -33.10
CA ILE A 492 9.75 -3.35 -32.60
C ILE A 492 11.20 -2.91 -32.42
N LEU A 493 12.05 -3.72 -31.77
CA LEU A 493 13.46 -3.36 -31.58
C LEU A 493 14.26 -3.37 -32.89
N LYS A 494 13.98 -4.28 -33.82
CA LYS A 494 14.60 -4.28 -35.16
C LYS A 494 14.23 -3.03 -35.97
N SER A 495 13.00 -2.56 -35.79
CA SER A 495 12.46 -1.37 -36.46
C SER A 495 12.33 -0.18 -35.52
N ALA A 496 13.25 -0.02 -34.56
CA ALA A 496 13.14 0.92 -33.45
C ALA A 496 12.77 2.36 -33.87
N ARG A 497 13.30 2.84 -35.01
CA ARG A 497 13.02 4.19 -35.52
C ARG A 497 11.54 4.45 -35.88
N LYS A 498 10.73 3.40 -36.05
CA LYS A 498 9.30 3.50 -36.40
C LYS A 498 8.39 3.61 -35.18
N PHE A 499 8.91 3.42 -33.97
CA PHE A 499 8.13 3.33 -32.75
C PHE A 499 8.54 4.40 -31.75
N ASP A 500 7.59 4.81 -30.90
CA ASP A 500 7.86 5.76 -29.82
C ASP A 500 8.78 5.16 -28.74
N LEU A 501 9.34 6.05 -27.91
CA LEU A 501 10.31 5.71 -26.87
C LEU A 501 9.74 4.73 -25.83
N VAL A 502 8.47 4.89 -25.45
CA VAL A 502 7.80 4.03 -24.46
C VAL A 502 7.60 2.64 -25.02
N LYS A 503 7.19 2.52 -26.28
CA LYS A 503 6.98 1.23 -26.95
C LYS A 503 8.28 0.47 -27.14
N ARG A 504 9.37 1.18 -27.46
CA ARG A 504 10.73 0.62 -27.53
C ARG A 504 11.20 0.13 -26.15
N ALA A 505 11.01 0.94 -25.11
CA ALA A 505 11.35 0.55 -23.73
C ALA A 505 10.56 -0.68 -23.26
N TRP A 506 9.27 -0.75 -23.59
CA TRP A 506 8.45 -1.94 -23.34
C TRP A 506 8.96 -3.17 -24.09
N ALA A 507 9.26 -3.04 -25.38
CA ALA A 507 9.79 -4.14 -26.19
C ALA A 507 11.15 -4.64 -25.65
N PHE A 508 11.99 -3.73 -25.19
CA PHE A 508 13.26 -4.04 -24.51
C PHE A 508 13.04 -4.81 -23.20
N TRP A 509 12.09 -4.38 -22.37
CA TRP A 509 11.71 -5.09 -21.14
C TRP A 509 11.18 -6.51 -21.42
N VAL A 510 10.37 -6.67 -22.48
CA VAL A 510 9.87 -7.97 -22.94
C VAL A 510 11.03 -8.87 -23.36
N GLN A 511 11.94 -8.38 -24.20
CA GLN A 511 13.07 -9.17 -24.67
C GLN A 511 14.01 -9.62 -23.55
N THR A 512 14.25 -8.77 -22.55
CA THR A 512 15.14 -9.10 -21.42
C THR A 512 14.52 -10.10 -20.44
N ASN A 513 13.20 -10.10 -20.29
CA ASN A 513 12.51 -10.98 -19.32
C ASN A 513 11.84 -12.23 -19.92
N MET A 514 11.62 -12.28 -21.24
CA MET A 514 10.95 -13.42 -21.91
C MET A 514 11.85 -14.19 -22.88
N SER A 515 13.08 -13.74 -23.13
CA SER A 515 14.03 -14.50 -23.97
C SER A 515 14.82 -15.54 -23.16
N PHE A 516 15.17 -16.64 -23.80
CA PHE A 516 16.03 -17.67 -23.26
C PHE A 516 17.40 -17.08 -22.88
N SER A 517 17.83 -17.35 -21.64
CA SER A 517 19.02 -16.74 -21.03
C SER A 517 19.03 -15.21 -21.04
N SER A 518 17.87 -14.57 -21.14
CA SER A 518 17.71 -13.11 -21.21
C SER A 518 18.51 -12.44 -22.35
N ARG A 519 18.83 -13.20 -23.40
CA ARG A 519 19.50 -12.69 -24.59
C ARG A 519 18.49 -11.97 -25.46
N ILE A 520 18.65 -10.66 -25.64
CA ILE A 520 17.84 -9.86 -26.58
C ILE A 520 17.92 -10.50 -27.97
N PHE A 521 16.86 -10.48 -28.78
CA PHE A 521 16.81 -11.21 -30.08
C PHE A 521 17.05 -12.72 -29.98
N GLY A 522 17.07 -13.31 -28.78
CA GLY A 522 17.17 -14.74 -28.56
C GLY A 522 15.85 -15.46 -28.74
N GLY A 523 15.85 -16.78 -28.58
CA GLY A 523 14.61 -17.58 -28.61
C GLY A 523 13.70 -17.28 -27.41
N TYR A 524 12.38 -17.47 -27.56
CA TYR A 524 11.42 -17.34 -26.46
C TYR A 524 11.67 -18.38 -25.35
N ALA A 525 11.75 -17.93 -24.10
CA ALA A 525 11.85 -18.79 -22.93
C ALA A 525 10.48 -19.41 -22.60
N TYR A 526 10.45 -20.73 -22.44
CA TYR A 526 9.25 -21.45 -22.05
C TYR A 526 9.61 -22.65 -21.19
N GLU A 527 8.63 -23.14 -20.44
CA GLU A 527 8.80 -24.26 -19.53
C GLU A 527 8.18 -25.53 -20.12
N ARG A 528 8.80 -26.69 -19.87
CA ARG A 528 8.19 -28.01 -20.10
C ARG A 528 7.69 -28.66 -18.80
N ASN A 529 8.34 -28.35 -17.67
CA ASN A 529 8.00 -28.73 -16.30
C ASN A 529 7.99 -27.46 -15.43
N SER A 530 7.44 -27.49 -14.21
CA SER A 530 7.36 -26.36 -13.26
C SER A 530 8.74 -25.88 -12.75
N ASN A 531 9.50 -25.21 -13.61
CA ASN A 531 10.86 -24.72 -13.39
C ASN A 531 10.90 -23.22 -13.04
N GLY A 532 9.76 -22.52 -13.06
CA GLY A 532 9.58 -21.18 -12.50
C GLY A 532 9.93 -20.01 -13.41
N THR A 533 9.98 -20.18 -14.73
CA THR A 533 10.13 -19.10 -15.74
C THR A 533 8.94 -18.13 -15.70
N LEU A 534 7.71 -18.63 -15.76
CA LEU A 534 6.48 -17.86 -15.63
C LEU A 534 6.41 -17.18 -14.26
N LYS A 535 6.81 -17.89 -13.19
CA LYS A 535 6.91 -17.32 -11.85
C LYS A 535 7.90 -16.15 -11.81
N ARG A 536 9.09 -16.29 -12.42
CA ARG A 536 10.09 -15.20 -12.53
C ARG A 536 9.55 -14.02 -13.32
N PHE A 537 8.88 -14.27 -14.44
CA PHE A 537 8.24 -13.23 -15.25
C PHE A 537 7.18 -12.45 -14.46
N VAL A 538 6.26 -13.16 -13.80
CA VAL A 538 5.23 -12.54 -12.95
C VAL A 538 5.86 -11.73 -11.81
N ASN A 539 6.89 -12.28 -11.15
CA ASN A 539 7.61 -11.55 -10.10
C ASN A 539 8.27 -10.28 -10.62
N LYS A 540 8.80 -10.29 -11.86
CA LYS A 540 9.36 -9.09 -12.50
C LYS A 540 8.30 -8.04 -12.79
N LYS A 541 7.09 -8.45 -13.17
CA LYS A 541 5.94 -7.53 -13.31
C LYS A 541 5.54 -6.93 -11.96
N LEU A 542 5.38 -7.76 -10.93
CA LEU A 542 5.00 -7.30 -9.59
C LEU A 542 6.03 -6.37 -8.97
N ALA A 543 7.33 -6.59 -9.26
CA ALA A 543 8.41 -5.72 -8.80
C ALA A 543 8.61 -4.46 -9.65
N PHE A 544 7.84 -4.27 -10.73
CA PHE A 544 7.92 -3.09 -11.59
C PHE A 544 7.00 -1.99 -11.02
N THR A 545 7.49 -1.28 -10.02
CA THR A 545 6.75 -0.28 -9.24
C THR A 545 7.41 1.11 -9.30
N GLU A 546 6.71 2.14 -8.81
CA GLU A 546 7.17 3.54 -8.79
C GLU A 546 8.53 3.74 -8.08
N ALA A 547 8.92 2.80 -7.21
CA ALA A 547 10.25 2.77 -6.59
C ALA A 547 11.41 2.77 -7.60
N ILE A 548 11.21 2.25 -8.82
CA ILE A 548 12.21 2.33 -9.89
C ILE A 548 12.41 3.77 -10.36
N LYS A 549 11.30 4.50 -10.55
CA LYS A 549 11.30 5.91 -10.94
C LYS A 549 12.00 6.73 -9.87
N ASP A 550 11.57 6.57 -8.61
CA ASP A 550 12.13 7.33 -7.48
C ASP A 550 13.61 7.07 -7.26
N ARG A 551 14.09 5.84 -7.54
CA ARG A 551 15.52 5.51 -7.49
C ARG A 551 16.34 6.25 -8.56
N LEU A 552 15.72 6.64 -9.68
CA LEU A 552 16.36 7.32 -10.81
C LEU A 552 16.21 8.85 -10.76
N ASP A 553 15.37 9.42 -9.90
CA ASP A 553 15.04 10.86 -9.85
C ASP A 553 16.27 11.78 -9.69
N MET A 554 17.34 11.32 -9.04
CA MET A 554 18.58 12.08 -8.78
C MET A 554 19.80 11.49 -9.51
N VAL A 555 19.59 10.90 -10.69
CA VAL A 555 20.64 10.20 -11.44
C VAL A 555 20.84 10.81 -12.82
N ASP A 556 22.10 11.12 -13.14
CA ASP A 556 22.49 11.49 -14.50
C ASP A 556 22.49 10.23 -15.39
N ILE A 557 21.60 10.18 -16.38
CA ILE A 557 21.50 9.06 -17.33
C ILE A 557 22.15 9.49 -18.66
N GLU A 558 23.32 8.95 -18.94
CA GLU A 558 24.15 9.27 -20.12
C GLU A 558 24.05 8.18 -21.21
N ASN A 559 24.24 8.58 -22.46
CA ASN A 559 24.41 7.68 -23.61
C ASN A 559 25.67 8.11 -24.37
N ASN A 560 26.84 7.81 -23.80
CA ASN A 560 28.12 8.28 -24.30
C ASN A 560 29.22 7.21 -24.18
N ASP A 561 30.37 7.46 -24.79
CA ASP A 561 31.57 6.65 -24.62
C ASP A 561 31.98 6.57 -23.15
N ALA A 562 32.15 5.35 -22.65
CA ALA A 562 32.44 5.11 -21.24
C ALA A 562 33.75 5.77 -20.78
N LEU A 563 34.76 5.84 -21.65
CA LEU A 563 36.04 6.46 -21.32
C LEU A 563 35.90 7.99 -21.19
N GLN A 564 35.05 8.61 -22.01
CA GLN A 564 34.71 10.04 -21.86
C GLN A 564 33.97 10.31 -20.55
N VAL A 565 33.00 9.47 -20.18
CA VAL A 565 32.24 9.60 -18.92
C VAL A 565 33.16 9.46 -17.71
N ILE A 566 34.08 8.49 -17.71
CA ILE A 566 35.06 8.34 -16.63
C ILE A 566 35.90 9.62 -16.49
N ARG A 567 36.43 10.15 -17.60
CA ARG A 567 37.26 11.36 -17.58
C ARG A 567 36.50 12.61 -17.11
N SER A 568 35.24 12.77 -17.53
CA SER A 568 34.45 13.97 -17.20
C SER A 568 33.97 13.98 -15.75
N ARG A 569 33.82 12.82 -15.13
CA ARG A 569 33.33 12.67 -13.75
C ARG A 569 34.45 12.35 -12.74
N ASP A 570 35.72 12.36 -13.18
CA ASP A 570 36.87 12.04 -12.32
C ASP A 570 37.18 13.15 -11.31
N SER A 571 37.17 12.77 -10.04
CA SER A 571 37.54 13.60 -8.90
C SER A 571 38.02 12.72 -7.75
N THR A 572 38.64 13.31 -6.73
CA THR A 572 39.07 12.56 -5.53
C THR A 572 37.90 11.90 -4.77
N ASP A 573 36.69 12.44 -4.94
CA ASP A 573 35.46 11.96 -4.28
C ASP A 573 34.65 10.98 -5.17
N SER A 574 35.14 10.68 -6.37
CA SER A 574 34.47 9.81 -7.35
C SER A 574 34.80 8.34 -7.16
N PHE A 575 33.80 7.48 -7.35
CA PHE A 575 33.94 6.04 -7.43
C PHE A 575 33.29 5.48 -8.70
N PHE A 576 34.07 4.73 -9.47
CA PHE A 576 33.65 4.10 -10.73
C PHE A 576 33.52 2.59 -10.57
N TYR A 577 32.32 2.05 -10.78
CA TYR A 577 32.13 0.61 -10.94
C TYR A 577 32.07 0.28 -12.44
N CYS A 578 33.10 -0.42 -12.91
CA CYS A 578 33.28 -0.75 -14.33
C CYS A 578 33.02 -2.24 -14.56
N ASP A 579 32.04 -2.56 -15.40
CA ASP A 579 31.74 -3.93 -15.84
C ASP A 579 31.66 -3.99 -17.37
N PRO A 580 32.78 -3.82 -18.08
CA PRO A 580 32.80 -3.78 -19.53
C PRO A 580 32.46 -5.15 -20.14
N PRO A 581 32.13 -5.21 -21.44
CA PRO A 581 32.10 -6.47 -22.16
C PRO A 581 33.45 -7.22 -22.06
N TYR A 582 33.42 -8.54 -21.93
CA TYR A 582 34.63 -9.35 -21.79
C TYR A 582 35.10 -9.84 -23.15
N PHE A 583 36.17 -9.20 -23.65
CA PHE A 583 36.75 -9.46 -24.98
C PHE A 583 37.15 -10.92 -25.22
N ASN A 584 37.49 -11.65 -24.15
CA ASN A 584 37.89 -13.06 -24.17
C ASN A 584 36.70 -14.03 -23.94
N SER A 585 35.47 -13.61 -24.27
CA SER A 585 34.26 -14.43 -24.06
C SER A 585 33.19 -14.20 -25.13
N ASP A 586 32.10 -14.99 -25.08
CA ASP A 586 30.90 -14.71 -25.89
C ASP A 586 30.22 -13.43 -25.39
N MET A 587 30.33 -12.34 -26.15
CA MET A 587 29.88 -11.00 -25.75
C MET A 587 28.41 -10.72 -26.07
N GLY A 588 27.66 -11.67 -26.66
CA GLY A 588 26.26 -11.47 -27.00
C GLY A 588 26.02 -10.25 -27.91
N HIS A 589 25.30 -9.23 -27.40
CA HIS A 589 24.98 -7.99 -28.13
C HIS A 589 26.11 -6.96 -28.15
N TYR A 590 27.18 -7.19 -27.38
CA TYR A 590 28.39 -6.37 -27.35
C TYR A 590 29.46 -6.87 -28.31
N LYS A 591 29.05 -7.57 -29.37
CA LYS A 591 29.96 -8.09 -30.39
C LYS A 591 30.69 -6.90 -31.04
N GLY A 592 32.00 -6.82 -30.82
CA GLY A 592 32.83 -5.73 -31.32
C GLY A 592 33.77 -5.11 -30.28
N TYR A 593 33.58 -5.37 -28.99
CA TYR A 593 34.52 -4.93 -27.96
C TYR A 593 35.82 -5.75 -28.03
N THR A 594 36.95 -5.08 -28.25
CA THR A 594 38.25 -5.69 -28.54
C THR A 594 39.19 -5.65 -27.33
N GLU A 595 40.28 -6.41 -27.40
CA GLU A 595 41.37 -6.30 -26.42
C GLU A 595 41.98 -4.89 -26.38
N LYS A 596 41.99 -4.17 -27.52
CA LYS A 596 42.41 -2.77 -27.58
C LYS A 596 41.49 -1.87 -26.76
N ASP A 597 40.16 -2.03 -26.88
CA ASP A 597 39.19 -1.23 -26.12
C ASP A 597 39.31 -1.49 -24.61
N PHE A 598 39.58 -2.74 -24.23
CA PHE A 598 39.88 -3.10 -22.85
C PHE A 598 41.18 -2.46 -22.37
N THR A 599 42.23 -2.47 -23.20
CA THR A 599 43.51 -1.82 -22.88
C THR A 599 43.34 -0.31 -22.71
N ASP A 600 42.57 0.34 -23.60
CA ASP A 600 42.27 1.77 -23.53
C ASP A 600 41.51 2.12 -22.22
N LEU A 601 40.61 1.23 -21.76
CA LEU A 601 39.97 1.35 -20.46
C LEU A 601 40.97 1.28 -19.30
N LEU A 602 41.87 0.29 -19.31
CA LEU A 602 42.90 0.16 -18.26
C LEU A 602 43.83 1.38 -18.23
N ASP A 603 44.19 1.92 -19.39
CA ASP A 603 44.98 3.14 -19.50
C ASP A 603 44.27 4.36 -18.89
N VAL A 604 42.96 4.49 -19.08
CA VAL A 604 42.16 5.54 -18.44
C VAL A 604 42.11 5.34 -16.94
N LEU A 605 41.78 4.12 -16.48
CA LEU A 605 41.72 3.78 -15.05
C LEU A 605 43.05 3.99 -14.33
N SER A 606 44.18 3.83 -15.02
CA SER A 606 45.52 4.09 -14.47
C SER A 606 45.79 5.57 -14.14
N LYS A 607 44.98 6.48 -14.68
CA LYS A 607 45.13 7.94 -14.54
C LYS A 607 44.03 8.58 -13.69
N VAL A 608 43.03 7.80 -13.26
CA VAL A 608 41.90 8.27 -12.46
C VAL A 608 42.38 8.75 -11.08
N LYS A 609 41.91 9.93 -10.67
CA LYS A 609 42.16 10.51 -9.34
C LYS A 609 41.27 9.87 -8.27
N GLY A 610 40.06 9.50 -8.65
CA GLY A 610 39.10 8.79 -7.80
C GLY A 610 39.44 7.32 -7.59
N LYS A 611 38.45 6.58 -7.11
CA LYS A 611 38.54 5.13 -6.87
C LYS A 611 37.81 4.37 -7.97
N PHE A 612 38.28 3.17 -8.31
CA PHE A 612 37.54 2.30 -9.23
C PHE A 612 37.51 0.85 -8.77
N LEU A 613 36.45 0.15 -9.17
CA LEU A 613 36.34 -1.30 -9.07
C LEU A 613 35.95 -1.85 -10.45
N LEU A 614 36.82 -2.67 -11.02
CA LEU A 614 36.67 -3.29 -12.34
C LEU A 614 36.33 -4.77 -12.19
N SER A 615 35.24 -5.22 -12.82
CA SER A 615 34.93 -6.63 -13.00
C SER A 615 35.38 -7.12 -14.38
N SER A 616 36.09 -8.25 -14.44
CA SER A 616 36.61 -8.82 -15.69
C SER A 616 36.96 -10.30 -15.54
N TYR A 617 37.37 -10.93 -16.64
CA TYR A 617 38.04 -12.24 -16.61
C TYR A 617 39.56 -12.10 -16.56
N PRO A 618 40.27 -13.13 -16.07
CA PRO A 618 41.73 -13.16 -16.12
C PRO A 618 42.24 -12.91 -17.55
N SER A 619 43.25 -12.05 -17.68
CA SER A 619 43.94 -11.77 -18.93
C SER A 619 45.36 -11.25 -18.67
N ASP A 620 46.27 -11.52 -19.61
CA ASP A 620 47.67 -11.09 -19.51
C ASP A 620 47.80 -9.56 -19.45
N VAL A 621 46.94 -8.85 -20.17
CA VAL A 621 46.92 -7.38 -20.17
C VAL A 621 46.53 -6.85 -18.78
N LEU A 622 45.48 -7.39 -18.17
CA LEU A 622 45.07 -6.98 -16.82
C LEU A 622 46.18 -7.26 -15.79
N GLU A 623 46.86 -8.40 -15.89
CA GLU A 623 47.95 -8.76 -14.99
C GLU A 623 49.15 -7.79 -15.10
N LYS A 624 49.53 -7.41 -16.34
CA LYS A 624 50.57 -6.40 -16.59
C LYS A 624 50.24 -5.06 -15.94
N PHE A 625 49.02 -4.56 -16.11
CA PHE A 625 48.58 -3.30 -15.50
C PHE A 625 48.51 -3.39 -13.98
N THR A 626 47.98 -4.50 -13.45
CA THR A 626 47.86 -4.72 -12.01
C THR A 626 49.23 -4.71 -11.34
N LYS A 627 50.23 -5.40 -11.91
CA LYS A 627 51.61 -5.39 -11.42
C LYS A 627 52.25 -4.01 -11.54
N LYS A 628 52.09 -3.34 -12.69
CA LYS A 628 52.68 -2.03 -12.96
C LYS A 628 52.17 -0.92 -12.03
N HIS A 629 50.86 -0.90 -11.79
CA HIS A 629 50.19 0.14 -11.00
C HIS A 629 49.90 -0.29 -9.55
N LYS A 630 50.37 -1.47 -9.14
CA LYS A 630 50.17 -2.05 -7.80
C LYS A 630 48.69 -2.10 -7.39
N TRP A 631 47.83 -2.46 -8.33
CA TRP A 631 46.40 -2.63 -8.06
C TRP A 631 46.14 -3.90 -7.25
N HIS A 632 44.98 -3.93 -6.60
CA HIS A 632 44.56 -5.02 -5.74
C HIS A 632 43.48 -5.85 -6.44
N THR A 633 43.56 -7.18 -6.34
CA THR A 633 42.65 -8.10 -7.03
C THR A 633 42.03 -9.12 -6.08
N VAL A 634 40.74 -9.43 -6.29
CA VAL A 634 40.03 -10.53 -5.64
C VAL A 634 39.41 -11.42 -6.71
N THR A 635 39.57 -12.74 -6.57
CA THR A 635 39.09 -13.72 -7.55
C THR A 635 37.93 -14.53 -6.99
N LYS A 636 36.88 -14.74 -7.77
CA LYS A 636 35.74 -15.60 -7.42
C LYS A 636 35.49 -16.65 -8.50
N GLN A 637 35.54 -17.92 -8.10
CA GLN A 637 35.16 -19.04 -8.96
C GLN A 637 33.68 -19.38 -8.80
N THR A 638 32.98 -19.59 -9.91
CA THR A 638 31.57 -20.00 -9.96
C THR A 638 31.37 -21.11 -10.98
N GLY A 639 30.60 -22.15 -10.64
CA GLY A 639 30.22 -23.20 -11.60
C GLY A 639 29.26 -22.68 -12.68
N VAL A 640 29.52 -23.02 -13.95
CA VAL A 640 28.66 -22.65 -15.08
C VAL A 640 27.52 -23.67 -15.21
N ALA A 641 26.31 -23.28 -14.80
CA ALA A 641 25.12 -24.11 -14.95
C ALA A 641 24.52 -23.97 -16.37
N VAL A 642 25.11 -24.63 -17.35
CA VAL A 642 24.48 -24.80 -18.68
C VAL A 642 24.60 -26.27 -19.08
N THR A 643 23.47 -26.97 -19.01
CA THR A 643 23.28 -28.42 -19.27
C THR A 643 24.05 -29.38 -18.36
N LYS A 644 23.47 -30.56 -18.10
CA LYS A 644 23.90 -31.59 -17.12
C LYS A 644 25.32 -32.17 -17.33
N GLN A 645 26.16 -31.59 -18.18
CA GLN A 645 27.39 -32.23 -18.68
C GLN A 645 28.63 -31.32 -18.85
N THR A 646 28.77 -30.21 -18.11
CA THR A 646 30.08 -29.50 -18.11
C THR A 646 30.50 -29.00 -16.73
N ASN A 647 31.60 -29.54 -16.19
CA ASN A 647 32.34 -29.02 -15.02
C ASN A 647 33.11 -27.71 -15.35
N LYS A 648 32.52 -26.81 -16.16
CA LYS A 648 33.19 -25.55 -16.51
C LYS A 648 33.10 -24.58 -15.33
N ILE A 649 34.26 -24.22 -14.79
CA ILE A 649 34.40 -23.18 -13.77
C ILE A 649 34.65 -21.85 -14.47
N LYS A 650 33.88 -20.83 -14.11
CA LYS A 650 34.08 -19.45 -14.56
C LYS A 650 34.76 -18.67 -13.43
N THR A 651 35.86 -18.01 -13.76
CA THR A 651 36.66 -17.20 -12.83
C THR A 651 36.42 -15.73 -13.11
N GLU A 652 35.82 -15.02 -12.16
CA GLU A 652 35.63 -13.56 -12.19
C GLU A 652 36.71 -12.90 -11.34
N VAL A 653 37.31 -11.82 -11.86
CA VAL A 653 38.37 -11.03 -11.21
C VAL A 653 37.85 -9.62 -10.97
N LEU A 654 37.86 -9.20 -9.69
CA LEU A 654 37.54 -7.85 -9.26
C LEU A 654 38.85 -7.11 -8.95
N THR A 655 39.13 -6.01 -9.66
CA THR A 655 40.39 -5.25 -9.58
C THR A 655 40.12 -3.81 -9.12
N ALA A 656 40.92 -3.28 -8.19
CA ALA A 656 40.75 -1.93 -7.65
C ALA A 656 42.09 -1.19 -7.46
N ASN A 657 42.07 0.14 -7.55
CA ASN A 657 43.22 1.01 -7.21
C ASN A 657 43.31 1.38 -5.72
N TYR A 658 42.51 0.75 -4.87
CA TYR A 658 42.54 0.91 -3.42
C TYR A 658 42.60 -0.46 -2.74
N PRO A 659 43.09 -0.53 -1.48
CA PRO A 659 43.17 -1.80 -0.77
C PRO A 659 41.81 -2.49 -0.64
N ILE A 660 41.68 -3.66 -1.25
CA ILE A 660 40.55 -4.57 -1.05
C ILE A 660 41.00 -5.77 -0.23
N LYS A 661 40.29 -6.08 0.86
CA LYS A 661 40.57 -7.28 1.66
C LYS A 661 39.86 -8.47 1.03
N ALA A 662 40.61 -9.54 0.77
CA ALA A 662 40.13 -10.76 0.13
C ALA A 662 39.30 -11.69 1.05
N GLU A 663 39.24 -11.40 2.35
CA GLU A 663 38.62 -12.30 3.31
C GLU A 663 37.22 -11.82 3.71
N LEU A 664 36.21 -12.53 3.22
CA LEU A 664 34.98 -12.75 3.97
C LEU A 664 35.14 -14.11 4.65
N ASN A 665 35.97 -14.18 5.69
CA ASN A 665 36.21 -15.42 6.43
C ASN A 665 35.10 -15.58 7.48
N GLY A 666 33.96 -16.03 6.99
CA GLY A 666 32.83 -16.44 7.83
C GLY A 666 31.79 -15.36 8.10
N VAL A 667 30.84 -15.71 8.97
CA VAL A 667 29.63 -14.94 9.26
C VAL A 667 29.95 -13.55 9.83
N ALA A 668 31.06 -13.43 10.56
CA ALA A 668 31.49 -12.18 11.20
C ALA A 668 31.87 -11.07 10.20
N ASP A 669 32.57 -11.40 9.11
CA ASP A 669 32.93 -10.40 8.10
C ASP A 669 31.71 -9.97 7.26
N LEU A 670 30.82 -10.91 6.97
CA LEU A 670 29.52 -10.64 6.34
C LEU A 670 28.62 -9.73 7.20
N LEU A 671 28.66 -9.91 8.52
CA LEU A 671 27.97 -9.06 9.49
C LEU A 671 28.63 -7.67 9.59
N LYS A 672 29.95 -7.57 9.62
CA LYS A 672 30.68 -6.29 9.60
C LYS A 672 30.41 -5.50 8.31
N VAL A 673 30.36 -6.18 7.17
CA VAL A 673 30.02 -5.60 5.87
C VAL A 673 28.57 -5.12 5.86
N ARG A 674 27.62 -5.95 6.32
CA ARG A 674 26.21 -5.53 6.46
C ARG A 674 26.05 -4.36 7.42
N ALA A 675 26.78 -4.36 8.52
CA ALA A 675 26.74 -3.28 9.50
C ALA A 675 27.35 -1.98 8.96
N ARG A 676 28.48 -2.03 8.23
CA ARG A 676 29.01 -0.85 7.52
C ARG A 676 28.05 -0.33 6.47
N ALA A 677 27.46 -1.20 5.65
CA ALA A 677 26.44 -0.81 4.67
C ALA A 677 25.21 -0.18 5.33
N LEU A 678 24.86 -0.60 6.55
CA LEU A 678 23.74 -0.06 7.33
C LEU A 678 24.15 1.09 8.29
N LYS A 679 25.41 1.54 8.27
CA LYS A 679 25.99 2.52 9.22
C LYS A 679 25.79 2.16 10.70
N ILE A 680 25.83 0.87 11.03
CA ILE A 680 25.73 0.33 12.39
C ILE A 680 27.14 0.06 12.91
N ASN A 681 27.48 0.59 14.10
CA ASN A 681 28.70 0.18 14.81
C ASN A 681 28.44 -1.17 15.51
N LEU A 682 29.05 -2.25 14.98
CA LEU A 682 29.09 -3.55 15.65
C LEU A 682 30.34 -3.64 16.52
N ILE A 683 30.15 -3.82 17.83
CA ILE A 683 31.18 -4.35 18.72
C ILE A 683 30.92 -5.85 18.77
N LEU A 684 31.82 -6.65 18.19
CA LEU A 684 31.80 -8.09 18.38
C LEU A 684 32.57 -8.36 19.68
N ALA A 685 31.91 -8.96 20.67
CA ALA A 685 32.61 -9.52 21.82
C ALA A 685 33.30 -10.82 21.36
N ASP A 686 34.51 -11.05 21.86
CA ASP A 686 35.37 -12.20 21.53
C ASP A 686 34.71 -13.56 21.81
#